data_AF-A0A518AYN7-F1
#
_entry.id   AF-A0A518AYN7-F1
#
_cell.length_a   1.000
_cell.length_b   1.000
_cell.length_c   1.000
_cell.angle_alpha   90.00
_cell.angle_beta   90.00
_cell.angle_gamma   90.00
#
_symmetry.space_group_name_H-M   'P 1'
#
loop_
_entity.id
_entity.type
_entity.pdbx_description
1 polymer ?
#
loop_
_entity_poly.entity_id
_entity_poly.type
_entity_poly.pdbx_seq_one_letter_code
_entity_poly.pdbx_strand_id
1 'polypeptide(L)'
;MITARGFWLLLTLFAVFVLAVLLRQTILLLVALSALVWFASEWVLFLLRVEWTLAHAVIDRQLEGRPASRATIWCDRWTEVVLRVRTESHLGIPFVEASDREPTMGHTTEIAHRPDGWDANRPIRVRYGLRLSSPGRVRFEGVLLYLFDHQRFFAQKRFLHEPMEATVLPPLSGDRGGPSATKRFNQLPIRGVHRHRRPGTGSELLDLRDYVPGDPPKCIAWKVSARRDRLITKEYESEVPVRCTLFVDASDSVRIGPPGRNLLSSAVRIVLAVAERCIVNRDPIGMCLFDERGGRVYRPASGDRHLYTLAGAIARTAAQPVQPSQCPPDRLILPAHEFARDVYPELMDQSVNRPAPWFSRLPFLTSLRGLTLLVVVLAGLVSIYLVINLNVSFLIKAAACFLVIATSFLIFRGFMHRRRRAGYRTPWRLRTKRKQLASLFAVREGLGPGGIPLLEEDNDAFSAAAQRFLNEHRVPYRRPYYGTHGKYLFSSPSKLEWLRKYLLRAVAMAHDNELFVIVVDLLELPADWKPVIQAIKVALSRHHQVILICPWPVGLPAPDEDEEIMPAHAARTADRYAQDPVRAIRRLDMVRYRRAHAELRELLSPLGVPLVLGSGSQAVGAVLARIERLRSAQIPSHH
;
A
#
# COMPACT_ATOMS: atom_id res chain seq x y z
N MET A 1 -3.19 -31.18 -11.53
CA MET A 1 -1.87 -31.84 -11.46
C MET A 1 -2.07 -33.22 -10.85
N ILE A 2 -1.33 -34.22 -11.31
CA ILE A 2 -1.32 -35.54 -10.67
C ILE A 2 -0.30 -35.47 -9.52
N THR A 3 -0.68 -35.93 -8.33
CA THR A 3 0.22 -35.98 -7.17
C THR A 3 1.19 -37.16 -7.29
N ALA A 4 2.19 -37.25 -6.41
CA ALA A 4 3.08 -38.42 -6.38
C ALA A 4 2.29 -39.74 -6.24
N ARG A 5 1.23 -39.77 -5.42
CA ARG A 5 0.36 -40.93 -5.24
C ARG A 5 -0.38 -41.30 -6.53
N GLY A 6 -1.01 -40.32 -7.17
CA GLY A 6 -1.71 -40.54 -8.44
C GLY A 6 -0.75 -40.96 -9.56
N PHE A 7 0.48 -40.45 -9.55
CA PHE A 7 1.50 -40.81 -10.55
C PHE A 7 1.95 -42.27 -10.40
N TRP A 8 2.27 -42.70 -9.18
CA TRP A 8 2.65 -44.09 -8.92
C TRP A 8 1.50 -45.04 -9.21
N LEU A 9 0.27 -44.70 -8.82
CA LEU A 9 -0.91 -45.50 -9.17
C LEU A 9 -1.07 -45.61 -10.69
N LEU A 10 -1.02 -44.50 -11.43
CA LEU A 10 -1.13 -44.50 -12.89
C LEU A 10 -0.02 -45.33 -13.54
N LEU A 11 1.22 -45.21 -13.06
CA LEU A 11 2.36 -45.97 -13.55
C LEU A 11 2.17 -47.48 -13.30
N THR A 12 1.73 -47.87 -12.10
CA THR A 12 1.43 -49.27 -11.79
C THR A 12 0.29 -49.82 -12.65
N LEU A 13 -0.80 -49.07 -12.80
CA LEU A 13 -1.92 -49.46 -13.67
C LEU A 13 -1.48 -49.61 -15.13
N PHE A 14 -0.63 -48.72 -15.61
CA PHE A 14 -0.07 -48.80 -16.97
C PHE A 14 0.88 -49.98 -17.13
N ALA A 15 1.73 -50.26 -16.13
CA ALA A 15 2.61 -51.42 -16.14
C ALA A 15 1.82 -52.74 -16.16
N VAL A 16 0.75 -52.85 -15.36
CA VAL A 16 -0.15 -54.01 -15.35
C VAL A 16 -0.87 -54.14 -16.70
N PHE A 17 -1.31 -53.02 -17.29
CA PHE A 17 -1.91 -53.01 -18.63
C PHE A 17 -0.93 -53.54 -19.69
N VAL A 18 0.31 -53.04 -19.71
CA VAL A 18 1.36 -53.50 -20.64
C VAL A 18 1.67 -54.98 -20.42
N LEU A 19 1.80 -55.40 -19.16
CA LEU A 19 2.04 -56.81 -18.81
C LEU A 19 0.89 -57.70 -19.28
N ALA A 20 -0.36 -57.27 -19.13
CA ALA A 20 -1.53 -58.01 -19.60
C ALA A 20 -1.52 -58.20 -21.12
N VAL A 21 -1.13 -57.16 -21.86
CA VAL A 21 -0.97 -57.22 -23.33
C VAL A 21 0.16 -58.19 -23.72
N LEU A 22 1.32 -58.10 -23.06
CA LEU A 22 2.48 -58.95 -23.34
C LEU A 22 2.19 -60.43 -23.05
N LEU A 23 1.52 -60.72 -21.93
CA LEU A 23 1.14 -62.07 -21.52
C LEU A 23 -0.12 -62.58 -22.23
N ARG A 24 -0.79 -61.75 -23.05
CA ARG A 24 -2.06 -62.05 -23.73
C ARG A 24 -3.16 -62.53 -22.77
N GLN A 25 -3.19 -61.97 -21.56
CA GLN A 25 -4.14 -62.33 -20.51
C GLN A 25 -5.36 -61.40 -20.54
N THR A 26 -6.49 -61.90 -21.04
CA THR A 26 -7.72 -61.09 -21.26
C THR A 26 -8.31 -60.53 -19.95
N ILE A 27 -8.32 -61.32 -18.88
CA ILE A 27 -8.88 -60.90 -17.59
C ILE A 27 -8.05 -59.75 -17.00
N LEU A 28 -6.73 -59.89 -17.00
CA LEU A 28 -5.82 -58.87 -16.47
C LEU A 28 -5.92 -57.56 -17.26
N LEU A 29 -6.13 -57.67 -18.59
CA LEU A 29 -6.33 -56.52 -19.47
C LEU A 29 -7.62 -55.76 -19.12
N LEU A 30 -8.73 -56.48 -18.92
CA LEU A 30 -10.02 -55.89 -18.56
C LEU A 30 -9.97 -55.21 -17.19
N VAL A 31 -9.31 -55.81 -16.20
CA VAL A 31 -9.13 -55.23 -14.86
C VAL A 31 -8.30 -53.94 -14.95
N ALA A 32 -7.17 -53.97 -15.66
CA ALA A 32 -6.30 -52.80 -15.82
C ALA A 32 -7.02 -51.66 -16.56
N LEU A 33 -7.76 -51.98 -17.62
CA LEU A 33 -8.53 -50.99 -18.38
C LEU A 33 -9.65 -50.38 -17.53
N SER A 34 -10.38 -51.20 -16.77
CA SER A 34 -11.45 -50.72 -15.88
C SER A 34 -10.90 -49.79 -14.79
N ALA A 35 -9.75 -50.12 -14.21
CA ALA A 35 -9.08 -49.28 -13.21
C ALA A 35 -8.56 -47.96 -13.81
N LEU A 36 -8.05 -47.97 -15.05
CA LEU A 36 -7.66 -46.76 -15.78
C LEU A 36 -8.86 -45.86 -16.09
N VAL A 37 -10.00 -46.44 -16.51
CA VAL A 37 -11.25 -45.70 -16.76
C VAL A 37 -11.77 -45.09 -15.45
N TRP A 38 -11.78 -45.85 -14.36
CA TRP A 38 -12.15 -45.34 -13.04
C TRP A 38 -11.24 -44.17 -12.63
N PHE A 39 -9.92 -44.32 -12.71
CA PHE A 39 -8.97 -43.25 -12.38
C PHE A 39 -9.18 -41.98 -13.24
N ALA A 40 -9.47 -42.14 -14.53
CA ALA A 40 -9.81 -41.03 -15.41
C ALA A 40 -11.15 -40.37 -15.04
N SER A 41 -12.16 -41.16 -14.62
CA SER A 41 -13.45 -40.64 -14.18
C SER A 41 -13.35 -39.82 -12.88
N GLU A 42 -12.54 -40.29 -11.91
CA GLU A 42 -12.24 -39.56 -10.68
C GLU A 42 -11.56 -38.21 -10.98
N TRP A 43 -10.66 -38.20 -11.95
CA TRP A 43 -10.03 -36.96 -12.41
C TRP A 43 -11.04 -35.96 -12.99
N VAL A 44 -11.97 -36.43 -13.83
CA VAL A 44 -13.02 -35.58 -14.44
C VAL A 44 -13.97 -35.05 -13.36
N LEU A 45 -14.43 -35.91 -12.46
CA LEU A 45 -15.32 -35.52 -11.35
C LEU A 45 -14.65 -34.51 -10.42
N PHE A 46 -13.36 -34.69 -10.12
CA PHE A 46 -12.58 -33.72 -9.35
C PHE A 46 -12.55 -32.35 -10.03
N LEU A 47 -12.27 -32.29 -11.34
CA LEU A 47 -12.23 -31.03 -12.08
C LEU A 47 -13.60 -30.31 -12.09
N LEU A 48 -14.68 -31.04 -12.36
CA LEU A 48 -16.04 -30.50 -12.36
C LEU A 48 -16.41 -29.94 -10.99
N ARG A 49 -16.10 -30.69 -9.92
CA ARG A 49 -16.32 -30.29 -8.54
C ARG A 49 -15.56 -29.02 -8.19
N VAL A 50 -14.27 -28.92 -8.59
CA VAL A 50 -13.46 -27.72 -8.35
C VAL A 50 -14.07 -26.48 -9.02
N GLU A 51 -14.36 -26.55 -10.32
CA GLU A 51 -14.90 -25.38 -11.05
C GLU A 51 -16.27 -24.97 -10.49
N TRP A 52 -17.14 -25.92 -10.16
CA TRP A 52 -18.46 -25.63 -9.57
C TRP A 52 -18.36 -24.99 -8.18
N THR A 53 -17.49 -25.52 -7.32
CA THR A 53 -17.31 -25.00 -5.95
C THR A 53 -16.77 -23.58 -5.98
N LEU A 54 -15.81 -23.31 -6.86
CA LEU A 54 -15.17 -22.00 -7.00
C LEU A 54 -16.10 -20.96 -7.62
N ALA A 55 -16.99 -21.35 -8.53
CA ALA A 55 -17.99 -20.45 -9.11
C ALA A 55 -18.95 -19.87 -8.05
N HIS A 56 -19.15 -20.59 -6.94
CA HIS A 56 -20.01 -20.19 -5.82
C HIS A 56 -19.20 -19.81 -4.58
N ALA A 57 -17.89 -19.56 -4.72
CA ALA A 57 -17.04 -19.18 -3.62
C ALA A 57 -17.15 -17.68 -3.32
N VAL A 58 -17.28 -17.32 -2.05
CA VAL A 58 -17.32 -15.94 -1.57
C VAL A 58 -16.22 -15.76 -0.53
N ILE A 59 -15.43 -14.70 -0.69
CA ILE A 59 -14.38 -14.36 0.28
C ILE A 59 -14.87 -13.24 1.19
N ASP A 60 -14.74 -13.44 2.50
CA ASP A 60 -15.01 -12.43 3.50
C ASP A 60 -13.75 -12.19 4.34
N ARG A 61 -13.27 -10.95 4.34
CA ARG A 61 -12.09 -10.53 5.11
C ARG A 61 -12.52 -9.58 6.20
N GLN A 62 -12.08 -9.89 7.41
CA GLN A 62 -12.29 -9.05 8.58
C GLN A 62 -10.94 -8.60 9.14
N LEU A 63 -10.87 -7.33 9.50
CA LEU A 63 -9.72 -6.69 10.14
C LEU A 63 -10.20 -6.16 11.50
N GLU A 64 -9.63 -6.64 12.60
CA GLU A 64 -10.07 -6.32 13.97
C GLU A 64 -11.59 -6.47 14.17
N GLY A 65 -12.17 -7.54 13.62
CA GLY A 65 -13.61 -7.82 13.70
C GLY A 65 -14.51 -6.92 12.85
N ARG A 66 -13.95 -5.99 12.07
CA ARG A 66 -14.68 -5.14 11.12
C ARG A 66 -14.51 -5.65 9.69
N PRO A 67 -15.52 -5.50 8.81
CA PRO A 67 -15.36 -5.82 7.40
C PRO A 67 -14.22 -4.97 6.83
N ALA A 68 -13.29 -5.63 6.15
CA ALA A 68 -12.03 -5.03 5.77
C ALA A 68 -12.16 -3.87 4.76
N SER A 69 -13.26 -3.81 4.01
CA SER A 69 -13.63 -2.68 3.14
C SER A 69 -13.86 -1.35 3.88
N ARG A 70 -14.14 -1.39 5.19
CA ARG A 70 -14.34 -0.20 6.05
C ARG A 70 -13.30 -0.11 7.16
N ALA A 71 -12.43 -1.10 7.28
CA ALA A 71 -11.47 -1.16 8.36
C ALA A 71 -10.32 -0.19 8.10
N THR A 72 -9.80 0.33 9.21
CA THR A 72 -8.70 1.28 9.21
C THR A 72 -7.61 0.67 10.08
N ILE A 73 -6.42 0.49 9.51
CA ILE A 73 -5.30 -0.19 10.17
C ILE A 73 -4.32 0.86 10.68
N TRP A 74 -3.75 0.65 11.86
CA TRP A 74 -2.68 1.52 12.35
C TRP A 74 -1.31 0.99 11.91
N CYS A 75 -0.50 1.87 11.34
CA CYS A 75 0.92 1.61 11.08
C CYS A 75 1.64 1.25 12.40
N ASP A 76 2.63 0.36 12.30
CA ASP A 76 3.46 -0.13 13.40
C ASP A 76 2.70 -0.86 14.53
N ARG A 77 1.43 -1.23 14.33
CA ARG A 77 0.65 -2.06 15.25
C ARG A 77 0.31 -3.41 14.63
N TRP A 78 0.26 -4.44 15.46
CA TRP A 78 -0.24 -5.75 15.07
C TRP A 78 -1.75 -5.69 14.92
N THR A 79 -2.24 -6.12 13.76
CA THR A 79 -3.66 -6.15 13.40
C THR A 79 -4.05 -7.58 13.10
N GLU A 80 -5.08 -8.10 13.77
CA GLU A 80 -5.59 -9.44 13.47
C GLU A 80 -6.38 -9.41 12.17
N VAL A 81 -6.01 -10.27 11.23
CA VAL A 81 -6.75 -10.52 9.99
C VAL A 81 -7.44 -11.88 10.07
N VAL A 82 -8.75 -11.89 9.83
CA VAL A 82 -9.57 -13.11 9.78
C VAL A 82 -10.14 -13.23 8.39
N LEU A 83 -9.64 -14.21 7.63
CA LEU A 83 -10.14 -14.59 6.32
C LEU A 83 -11.15 -15.72 6.46
N ARG A 84 -12.31 -15.59 5.82
CA ARG A 84 -13.33 -16.63 5.70
C ARG A 84 -13.64 -16.87 4.23
N VAL A 85 -13.41 -18.09 3.75
CA VAL A 85 -13.81 -18.51 2.40
C VAL A 85 -15.02 -19.42 2.52
N ARG A 86 -16.16 -18.96 2.01
CA ARG A 86 -17.46 -19.65 2.04
C ARG A 86 -17.75 -20.18 0.64
N THR A 87 -18.51 -21.25 0.52
CA THR A 87 -19.10 -21.69 -0.74
C THR A 87 -20.56 -22.03 -0.51
N GLU A 88 -21.43 -21.73 -1.47
CA GLU A 88 -22.83 -22.16 -1.42
C GLU A 88 -23.03 -23.54 -2.05
N SER A 89 -21.95 -24.13 -2.59
CA SER A 89 -21.96 -25.44 -3.20
C SER A 89 -22.10 -26.56 -2.16
N HIS A 90 -23.07 -27.47 -2.38
CA HIS A 90 -23.15 -28.75 -1.66
C HIS A 90 -22.09 -29.75 -2.15
N LEU A 91 -21.57 -29.56 -3.36
CA LEU A 91 -20.42 -30.31 -3.88
C LEU A 91 -19.16 -29.75 -3.20
N GLY A 92 -18.82 -30.28 -2.03
CA GLY A 92 -17.65 -29.86 -1.25
C GLY A 92 -16.34 -30.51 -1.72
N ILE A 93 -15.22 -29.84 -1.45
CA ILE A 93 -13.87 -30.34 -1.70
C ILE A 93 -13.32 -30.97 -0.42
N PRO A 94 -12.89 -32.24 -0.44
CA PRO A 94 -12.57 -32.99 0.77
C PRO A 94 -11.31 -32.51 1.49
N PHE A 95 -10.34 -31.96 0.76
CA PHE A 95 -9.13 -31.40 1.34
C PHE A 95 -8.78 -30.10 0.66
N VAL A 96 -8.67 -29.04 1.46
CA VAL A 96 -8.29 -27.71 0.98
C VAL A 96 -7.28 -27.12 1.93
N GLU A 97 -6.20 -26.58 1.37
CA GLU A 97 -5.28 -25.73 2.09
C GLU A 97 -5.38 -24.32 1.50
N ALA A 98 -5.67 -23.35 2.36
CA ALA A 98 -5.85 -21.97 1.96
C ALA A 98 -4.79 -21.10 2.63
N SER A 99 -4.18 -20.25 1.82
CA SER A 99 -3.30 -19.19 2.29
C SER A 99 -3.81 -17.87 1.74
N ASP A 100 -4.04 -16.89 2.61
CA ASP A 100 -4.21 -15.52 2.14
C ASP A 100 -2.87 -15.05 1.57
N ARG A 101 -2.89 -14.26 0.50
CA ARG A 101 -1.67 -13.66 -0.01
C ARG A 101 -1.29 -12.51 0.92
N GLU A 102 -0.10 -12.60 1.49
CA GLU A 102 0.44 -11.52 2.32
C GLU A 102 0.48 -10.21 1.51
N PRO A 103 -0.10 -9.12 2.04
CA PRO A 103 -0.02 -7.84 1.37
C PRO A 103 1.42 -7.32 1.38
N THR A 104 1.81 -6.67 0.30
CA THR A 104 3.14 -6.10 -0.01
C THR A 104 3.89 -5.37 1.12
N MET A 105 3.19 -4.85 2.12
CA MET A 105 3.77 -4.03 3.20
C MET A 105 3.65 -4.66 4.59
N GLY A 106 3.21 -5.92 4.67
CA GLY A 106 2.99 -6.69 5.89
C GLY A 106 4.21 -7.48 6.33
N HIS A 107 4.40 -7.57 7.65
CA HIS A 107 5.02 -8.73 8.26
C HIS A 107 3.93 -9.59 8.87
N THR A 108 3.83 -10.83 8.44
CA THR A 108 2.84 -11.79 8.91
C THR A 108 3.47 -12.77 9.90
N THR A 109 2.83 -12.98 11.04
CA THR A 109 3.16 -14.09 11.95
C THR A 109 2.08 -15.17 11.86
N GLU A 110 2.56 -16.39 11.64
CA GLU A 110 1.84 -17.68 11.51
C GLU A 110 0.75 -17.76 10.43
N ILE A 111 0.98 -18.64 9.44
CA ILE A 111 -0.09 -19.20 8.60
C ILE A 111 0.17 -20.70 8.42
N ALA A 112 -0.65 -21.53 9.05
CA ALA A 112 -1.05 -22.83 8.50
C ALA A 112 -2.30 -23.34 9.26
N HIS A 113 -3.49 -22.90 8.84
CA HIS A 113 -4.69 -23.68 9.13
C HIS A 113 -4.90 -24.67 7.97
N ARG A 114 -4.83 -25.96 8.29
CA ARG A 114 -5.29 -27.05 7.41
C ARG A 114 -6.73 -27.40 7.79
N PRO A 115 -7.75 -26.83 7.13
CA PRO A 115 -9.11 -27.30 7.32
C PRO A 115 -9.27 -28.70 6.71
N ASP A 116 -9.85 -29.62 7.48
CA ASP A 116 -10.31 -30.93 7.00
C ASP A 116 -11.63 -30.76 6.24
N GLY A 117 -11.50 -30.31 4.99
CA GLY A 117 -12.58 -30.17 4.01
C GLY A 117 -13.20 -28.78 3.91
N TRP A 118 -13.80 -28.52 2.75
CA TRP A 118 -14.48 -27.28 2.41
C TRP A 118 -15.82 -27.58 1.74
N ASP A 119 -16.90 -27.23 2.41
CA ASP A 119 -18.27 -27.36 1.91
C ASP A 119 -19.13 -26.19 2.45
N ALA A 120 -20.42 -26.15 2.10
CA ALA A 120 -21.34 -25.12 2.55
C ALA A 120 -21.45 -24.97 4.08
N ASN A 121 -21.21 -26.04 4.84
CA ASN A 121 -21.30 -26.06 6.30
C ASN A 121 -19.93 -25.86 6.98
N ARG A 122 -18.82 -26.03 6.24
CA ARG A 122 -17.44 -25.97 6.73
C ARG A 122 -16.67 -24.89 5.99
N PRO A 123 -16.85 -23.59 6.34
CA PRO A 123 -16.09 -22.51 5.74
C PRO A 123 -14.63 -22.56 6.20
N ILE A 124 -13.74 -22.24 5.28
CA ILE A 124 -12.30 -22.12 5.55
C ILE A 124 -12.09 -20.86 6.39
N ARG A 125 -11.36 -20.97 7.51
CA ARG A 125 -10.98 -19.83 8.34
C ARG A 125 -9.46 -19.77 8.48
N VAL A 126 -8.87 -18.64 8.09
CA VAL A 126 -7.44 -18.36 8.26
C VAL A 126 -7.31 -17.12 9.14
N ARG A 127 -6.48 -17.20 10.18
CA ARG A 127 -6.16 -16.09 11.07
C ARG A 127 -4.67 -15.83 11.04
N TYR A 128 -4.28 -14.56 10.95
CA TYR A 128 -2.89 -14.16 11.00
C TYR A 128 -2.73 -12.73 11.52
N GLY A 129 -1.59 -12.44 12.14
CA GLY A 129 -1.23 -11.10 12.58
C GLY A 129 -0.54 -10.34 11.44
N LEU A 130 -1.00 -9.13 11.13
CA LEU A 130 -0.43 -8.26 10.11
C LEU A 130 0.13 -6.99 10.76
N ARG A 131 1.41 -6.68 10.52
CA ARG A 131 2.03 -5.40 10.91
C ARG A 131 2.50 -4.63 9.68
N LEU A 132 2.02 -3.40 9.51
CA LEU A 132 2.35 -2.54 8.36
C LEU A 132 3.32 -1.44 8.77
N SER A 133 4.39 -1.26 7.98
CA SER A 133 5.50 -0.35 8.32
C SER A 133 5.40 1.05 7.71
N SER A 134 4.32 1.38 6.99
CA SER A 134 4.09 2.73 6.48
C SER A 134 2.61 3.08 6.33
N PRO A 135 2.22 4.35 6.55
CA PRO A 135 0.88 4.84 6.22
C PRO A 135 0.60 4.82 4.72
N GLY A 136 -0.68 4.78 4.36
CA GLY A 136 -1.11 4.77 2.96
C GLY A 136 -2.29 3.84 2.73
N ARG A 137 -2.22 3.06 1.64
CA ARG A 137 -3.18 1.99 1.33
C ARG A 137 -2.47 0.65 1.34
N VAL A 138 -3.16 -0.35 1.88
CA VAL A 138 -2.76 -1.75 1.76
C VAL A 138 -3.76 -2.46 0.86
N ARG A 139 -3.25 -3.29 -0.05
CA ARG A 139 -4.06 -4.06 -0.99
C ARG A 139 -3.88 -5.55 -0.72
N PHE A 140 -4.99 -6.23 -0.48
CA PHE A 140 -5.09 -7.69 -0.44
C PHE A 140 -5.47 -8.17 -1.84
N GLU A 141 -4.72 -9.10 -2.40
CA GLU A 141 -4.87 -9.45 -3.83
C GLU A 141 -5.78 -10.66 -4.05
N GLY A 142 -5.88 -11.56 -3.07
CA GLY A 142 -6.62 -12.80 -3.24
C GLY A 142 -6.17 -13.91 -2.29
N VAL A 143 -6.84 -15.05 -2.42
CA VAL A 143 -6.56 -16.25 -1.62
C VAL A 143 -6.02 -17.33 -2.55
N LEU A 144 -4.92 -17.95 -2.14
CA LEU A 144 -4.39 -19.13 -2.81
C LEU A 144 -4.98 -20.39 -2.17
N LEU A 145 -5.63 -21.21 -2.99
CA LEU A 145 -6.23 -22.49 -2.63
C LEU A 145 -5.45 -23.63 -3.28
N TYR A 146 -5.12 -24.62 -2.46
CA TYR A 146 -4.60 -25.92 -2.86
C TYR A 146 -5.70 -26.96 -2.59
N LEU A 147 -6.26 -27.48 -3.67
CA LEU A 147 -7.43 -28.36 -3.66
C LEU A 147 -6.99 -29.79 -3.97
N PHE A 148 -7.48 -30.76 -3.22
CA PHE A 148 -7.22 -32.18 -3.46
C PHE A 148 -8.51 -33.00 -3.50
N ASP A 149 -8.49 -34.10 -4.24
CA ASP A 149 -9.51 -35.14 -4.24
C ASP A 149 -9.48 -36.01 -2.97
N HIS A 150 -10.47 -36.89 -2.79
CA HIS A 150 -10.60 -37.74 -1.60
C HIS A 150 -9.38 -38.64 -1.39
N GLN A 151 -8.80 -39.16 -2.47
CA GLN A 151 -7.67 -40.08 -2.43
C GLN A 151 -6.32 -39.34 -2.51
N ARG A 152 -6.35 -38.02 -2.72
CA ARG A 152 -5.19 -37.15 -2.99
C ARG A 152 -4.38 -37.61 -4.21
N PHE A 153 -5.01 -38.16 -5.23
CA PHE A 153 -4.39 -38.45 -6.53
C PHE A 153 -4.22 -37.21 -7.41
N PHE A 154 -5.10 -36.24 -7.23
CA PHE A 154 -5.18 -35.02 -8.00
C PHE A 154 -5.06 -33.80 -7.09
N ALA A 155 -4.32 -32.81 -7.56
CA ALA A 155 -4.15 -31.54 -6.89
C ALA A 155 -4.35 -30.38 -7.86
N GLN A 156 -4.97 -29.30 -7.40
CA GLN A 156 -5.16 -28.11 -8.21
C GLN A 156 -4.87 -26.85 -7.39
N LYS A 157 -4.05 -25.97 -7.98
CA LYS A 157 -3.75 -24.66 -7.42
C LYS A 157 -4.67 -23.63 -8.06
N ARG A 158 -5.37 -22.86 -7.23
CA ARG A 158 -6.34 -21.84 -7.65
C ARG A 158 -6.13 -20.58 -6.83
N PHE A 159 -5.92 -19.46 -7.52
CA PHE A 159 -5.84 -18.16 -6.90
C PHE A 159 -7.16 -17.42 -7.16
N LEU A 160 -7.94 -17.23 -6.12
CA LEU A 160 -9.17 -16.45 -6.16
C LEU A 160 -8.80 -14.97 -6.05
N HIS A 161 -8.82 -14.26 -7.18
CA HIS A 161 -8.51 -12.85 -7.26
C HIS A 161 -9.73 -12.00 -6.87
N GLU A 162 -9.79 -11.62 -5.59
CA GLU A 162 -10.80 -10.71 -5.06
C GLU A 162 -10.07 -9.57 -4.34
N PRO A 163 -9.62 -8.54 -5.10
CA PRO A 163 -8.79 -7.48 -4.57
C PRO A 163 -9.58 -6.59 -3.64
N MET A 164 -8.93 -6.17 -2.55
CA MET A 164 -9.53 -5.31 -1.54
C MET A 164 -8.49 -4.33 -1.02
N GLU A 165 -8.88 -3.08 -0.84
CA GLU A 165 -8.03 -2.04 -0.28
C GLU A 165 -8.50 -1.65 1.13
N ALA A 166 -7.54 -1.46 2.04
CA ALA A 166 -7.77 -0.86 3.35
C ALA A 166 -6.85 0.36 3.55
N THR A 167 -7.33 1.34 4.33
CA THR A 167 -6.53 2.53 4.64
C THR A 167 -5.65 2.27 5.86
N VAL A 168 -4.37 2.56 5.72
CA VAL A 168 -3.37 2.46 6.79
C VAL A 168 -3.12 3.85 7.34
N LEU A 169 -3.60 4.08 8.56
CA LEU A 169 -3.34 5.31 9.28
C LEU A 169 -1.89 5.35 9.77
N PRO A 170 -1.29 6.54 9.73
CA PRO A 170 0.01 6.78 10.35
C PRO A 170 -0.03 6.53 11.85
N PRO A 171 1.12 6.16 12.44
CA PRO A 171 1.18 5.93 13.87
C PRO A 171 0.94 7.25 14.59
N LEU A 172 0.00 7.22 15.52
CA LEU A 172 -0.13 8.25 16.55
C LEU A 172 1.04 8.11 17.52
N SER A 173 1.63 9.22 17.91
CA SER A 173 2.87 9.25 18.70
C SER A 173 2.70 8.56 20.05
N GLY A 174 1.45 8.38 20.51
CA GLY A 174 1.11 7.66 21.75
C GLY A 174 1.51 8.40 23.01
N ASP A 175 2.48 9.31 22.91
CA ASP A 175 2.80 10.35 23.87
C ASP A 175 1.74 11.46 23.84
N ARG A 176 0.50 11.07 24.13
CA ARG A 176 -0.49 11.99 24.71
C ARG A 176 -0.10 12.27 26.16
N GLY A 177 1.20 12.47 26.44
CA GLY A 177 1.68 12.92 27.75
C GLY A 177 0.70 13.94 28.26
N GLY A 178 0.30 13.83 29.53
CA GLY A 178 -0.74 14.68 30.11
C GLY A 178 -0.54 16.15 29.70
N PRO A 179 -1.62 16.96 29.67
CA PRO A 179 -1.57 18.37 29.27
C PRO A 179 -0.27 18.98 29.81
N SER A 180 0.51 19.56 28.90
CA SER A 180 1.96 19.75 29.05
C SER A 180 2.38 19.98 30.49
N ALA A 181 3.41 19.26 30.95
CA ALA A 181 3.99 19.43 32.28
C ALA A 181 4.44 20.87 32.58
N THR A 182 4.30 21.82 31.65
CA THR A 182 4.28 23.26 31.90
C THR A 182 3.08 23.73 32.77
N LYS A 183 2.02 22.92 32.91
CA LYS A 183 1.05 23.01 34.03
C LYS A 183 1.67 22.63 35.39
N ARG A 184 2.98 22.37 35.48
CA ARG A 184 3.75 22.24 36.73
C ARG A 184 4.52 23.51 37.11
N PHE A 185 4.04 24.70 36.78
CA PHE A 185 4.49 25.89 37.52
C PHE A 185 3.63 26.09 38.78
N ASN A 186 3.87 25.19 39.73
CA ASN A 186 3.87 25.51 41.15
C ASN A 186 5.30 25.86 41.60
N GLN A 187 6.14 26.41 40.71
CA GLN A 187 7.28 27.20 41.17
C GLN A 187 6.70 28.56 41.51
N LEU A 188 6.80 28.90 42.79
CA LEU A 188 6.59 30.26 43.29
C LEU A 188 7.14 31.25 42.26
N PRO A 189 6.36 32.25 41.82
CA PRO A 189 6.88 33.26 40.91
C PRO A 189 8.15 33.83 41.53
N ILE A 190 9.20 33.96 40.73
CA ILE A 190 10.36 34.76 41.10
C ILE A 190 9.82 36.11 41.56
N ARG A 191 10.13 36.52 42.80
CA ARG A 191 9.67 37.78 43.39
C ARG A 191 9.88 38.90 42.36
N GLY A 192 8.79 39.53 41.91
CA GLY A 192 8.82 40.67 40.99
C GLY A 192 8.08 40.50 39.66
N VAL A 193 7.60 39.31 39.27
CA VAL A 193 6.80 39.13 38.03
C VAL A 193 5.36 38.77 38.36
N HIS A 194 4.48 39.77 38.39
CA HIS A 194 3.04 39.57 38.47
C HIS A 194 2.50 39.20 37.09
N ARG A 195 2.25 37.90 36.83
CA ARG A 195 1.39 37.50 35.71
C ARG A 195 -0.05 37.83 36.08
N HIS A 196 -0.62 38.88 35.51
CA HIS A 196 -2.05 39.19 35.63
C HIS A 196 -2.87 38.14 34.88
N ARG A 197 -3.33 37.11 35.61
CA ARG A 197 -4.29 36.12 35.11
C ARG A 197 -5.67 36.77 35.01
N ARG A 198 -6.44 36.47 33.95
CA ARG A 198 -7.78 37.06 33.73
C ARG A 198 -8.89 36.06 34.10
N PRO A 199 -10.00 36.51 34.68
CA PRO A 199 -11.18 35.67 34.87
C PRO A 199 -11.80 35.29 33.52
N GLY A 200 -12.23 34.04 33.38
CA GLY A 200 -12.81 33.46 32.18
C GLY A 200 -13.36 32.05 32.39
N THR A 201 -13.61 31.33 31.30
CA THR A 201 -14.26 29.99 31.31
C THR A 201 -13.29 28.80 31.32
N GLY A 202 -12.04 28.99 31.74
CA GLY A 202 -11.07 27.89 31.78
C GLY A 202 -11.34 26.89 32.90
N SER A 203 -10.38 26.00 33.11
CA SER A 203 -10.52 24.87 34.02
C SER A 203 -9.85 25.08 35.39
N GLU A 204 -8.94 26.05 35.48
CA GLU A 204 -8.16 26.33 36.69
C GLU A 204 -8.84 27.41 37.53
N LEU A 205 -8.95 27.17 38.84
CA LEU A 205 -9.46 28.15 39.79
C LEU A 205 -8.49 29.33 39.84
N LEU A 206 -8.95 30.51 39.42
CA LEU A 206 -8.20 31.75 39.47
C LEU A 206 -8.29 32.37 40.86
N ASP A 207 -9.51 32.63 41.32
CA ASP A 207 -9.77 33.26 42.61
C ASP A 207 -11.17 32.88 43.14
N LEU A 208 -11.40 33.15 44.42
CA LEU A 208 -12.68 33.04 45.10
C LEU A 208 -13.14 34.43 45.51
N ARG A 209 -14.10 34.99 44.78
CA ARG A 209 -14.69 36.30 45.10
C ARG A 209 -16.11 36.20 45.62
N ASP A 210 -16.58 37.28 46.21
CA ASP A 210 -17.98 37.40 46.63
C ASP A 210 -18.91 37.32 45.40
N TYR A 211 -20.03 36.62 45.57
CA TYR A 211 -21.05 36.46 44.55
C TYR A 211 -21.70 37.81 44.25
N VAL A 212 -21.77 38.15 42.97
CA VAL A 212 -22.48 39.34 42.49
C VAL A 212 -23.72 38.89 41.72
N PRO A 213 -24.89 39.53 41.91
CA PRO A 213 -26.09 39.23 41.12
C PRO A 213 -25.80 39.29 39.61
N GLY A 214 -26.02 38.17 38.93
CA GLY A 214 -25.63 37.96 37.52
C GLY A 214 -24.62 36.84 37.33
N ASP A 215 -23.90 36.45 38.39
CA ASP A 215 -23.00 35.28 38.36
C ASP A 215 -23.80 33.97 38.18
N PRO A 216 -23.31 33.03 37.35
CA PRO A 216 -23.97 31.74 37.15
C PRO A 216 -24.02 30.93 38.47
N PRO A 217 -25.18 30.39 38.87
CA PRO A 217 -25.29 29.61 40.11
C PRO A 217 -24.37 28.39 40.17
N LYS A 218 -24.03 27.81 39.00
CA LYS A 218 -23.09 26.69 38.85
C LYS A 218 -21.66 27.02 39.30
N CYS A 219 -21.30 28.30 39.36
CA CYS A 219 -19.97 28.76 39.77
C CYS A 219 -19.87 28.96 41.29
N ILE A 220 -20.97 28.81 42.05
CA ILE A 220 -20.96 29.01 43.51
C ILE A 220 -20.15 27.91 44.21
N ALA A 221 -19.19 28.33 45.04
CA ALA A 221 -18.41 27.45 45.90
C ALA A 221 -19.17 27.12 47.19
N TRP A 222 -20.24 26.32 47.10
CA TRP A 222 -21.15 26.01 48.22
C TRP A 222 -20.45 25.68 49.54
N LYS A 223 -19.38 24.87 49.50
CA LYS A 223 -18.59 24.48 50.70
C LYS A 223 -17.83 25.64 51.34
N VAL A 224 -17.32 26.59 50.53
CA VAL A 224 -16.63 27.78 51.04
C VAL A 224 -17.66 28.81 51.53
N SER A 225 -18.77 28.96 50.80
CA SER A 225 -19.87 29.84 51.18
C SER A 225 -20.48 29.48 52.52
N ALA A 226 -20.73 28.19 52.76
CA ALA A 226 -21.26 27.70 54.04
C ALA A 226 -20.31 27.99 55.24
N ARG A 227 -18.99 28.12 55.00
CA ARG A 227 -18.01 28.43 56.05
C ARG A 227 -17.83 29.92 56.30
N ARG A 228 -18.15 30.76 55.32
CA ARG A 228 -17.96 32.22 55.38
C ARG A 228 -19.27 32.98 55.58
N ASP A 229 -20.39 32.26 55.65
CA ASP A 229 -21.77 32.79 55.75
C ASP A 229 -22.10 33.85 54.68
N ARG A 230 -21.46 33.72 53.51
CA ARG A 230 -21.66 34.58 52.33
C ARG A 230 -21.48 33.77 51.05
N LEU A 231 -22.24 34.11 50.01
CA LEU A 231 -22.10 33.44 48.71
C LEU A 231 -20.77 33.82 48.05
N ILE A 232 -20.01 32.79 47.64
CA ILE A 232 -18.67 32.90 47.05
C ILE A 232 -18.74 32.26 45.68
N THR A 233 -18.31 32.97 44.65
CA THR A 233 -18.21 32.48 43.27
C THR A 233 -16.77 32.06 42.98
N LYS A 234 -16.61 30.92 42.30
CA LYS A 234 -15.34 30.50 41.71
C LYS A 234 -15.12 31.27 40.42
N GLU A 235 -14.05 32.06 40.36
CA GLU A 235 -13.54 32.55 39.08
C GLU A 235 -12.54 31.55 38.54
N TYR A 236 -12.68 31.23 37.26
CA TYR A 236 -11.74 30.38 36.56
C TYR A 236 -10.83 31.22 35.69
N GLU A 237 -9.61 30.77 35.42
CA GLU A 237 -8.67 31.48 34.54
C GLU A 237 -9.14 31.41 33.08
N SER A 238 -9.00 32.49 32.32
CA SER A 238 -9.32 32.49 30.88
C SER A 238 -8.26 31.69 30.10
N GLU A 239 -8.62 30.51 29.59
CA GLU A 239 -7.81 29.80 28.60
C GLU A 239 -8.16 30.34 27.21
N VAL A 240 -7.29 31.15 26.59
CA VAL A 240 -7.47 31.55 25.19
C VAL A 240 -6.85 30.47 24.29
N PRO A 241 -7.65 29.74 23.50
CA PRO A 241 -7.12 28.69 22.64
C PRO A 241 -6.30 29.30 21.50
N VAL A 242 -5.12 28.74 21.24
CA VAL A 242 -4.30 29.15 20.10
C VAL A 242 -4.74 28.35 18.89
N ARG A 243 -5.20 29.01 17.83
CA ARG A 243 -5.56 28.32 16.59
C ARG A 243 -4.30 28.08 15.76
N CYS A 244 -4.12 26.83 15.33
CA CYS A 244 -3.00 26.42 14.50
C CYS A 244 -3.52 25.89 13.16
N THR A 245 -2.95 26.33 12.03
CA THR A 245 -3.25 25.77 10.71
C THR A 245 -1.97 25.25 10.06
N LEU A 246 -1.97 23.97 9.71
CA LEU A 246 -0.86 23.28 9.06
C LEU A 246 -1.02 23.37 7.53
N PHE A 247 -0.02 23.85 6.80
CA PHE A 247 0.07 23.73 5.34
C PHE A 247 1.04 22.60 5.04
N VAL A 248 0.58 21.53 4.42
CA VAL A 248 1.37 20.31 4.27
C VAL A 248 1.55 20.02 2.79
N ASP A 249 2.80 20.06 2.37
CA ASP A 249 3.23 19.67 1.04
C ASP A 249 2.99 18.18 0.82
N ALA A 250 2.24 17.91 -0.23
CA ALA A 250 1.93 16.60 -0.73
C ALA A 250 2.17 16.55 -2.24
N SER A 251 3.19 17.23 -2.74
CA SER A 251 3.62 17.08 -4.12
C SER A 251 4.19 15.69 -4.39
N ASP A 252 4.45 15.40 -5.66
CA ASP A 252 5.16 14.19 -6.06
C ASP A 252 6.57 14.10 -5.45
N SER A 253 7.28 15.21 -5.22
CA SER A 253 8.65 15.16 -4.70
C SER A 253 8.74 14.56 -3.29
N VAL A 254 7.77 14.88 -2.42
CA VAL A 254 7.78 14.38 -1.04
C VAL A 254 7.41 12.90 -0.95
N ARG A 255 6.70 12.39 -1.96
CA ARG A 255 6.27 10.99 -2.02
C ARG A 255 7.35 10.06 -2.56
N ILE A 256 8.41 10.57 -3.18
CA ILE A 256 9.46 9.74 -3.77
C ILE A 256 10.30 9.07 -2.69
N GLY A 257 10.65 7.83 -2.97
CA GLY A 257 11.47 6.99 -2.11
C GLY A 257 10.64 5.89 -1.47
N PRO A 258 11.28 5.00 -0.70
CA PRO A 258 10.59 3.90 -0.05
C PRO A 258 9.49 4.43 0.90
N PRO A 259 8.25 3.89 0.85
CA PRO A 259 7.21 4.20 1.82
C PRO A 259 7.71 4.04 3.25
N GLY A 260 7.40 5.01 4.12
CA GLY A 260 7.92 5.08 5.49
C GLY A 260 9.30 5.77 5.62
N ARG A 261 10.01 5.98 4.51
CA ARG A 261 11.33 6.65 4.47
C ARG A 261 11.42 7.81 3.47
N ASN A 262 10.31 8.16 2.82
CA ASN A 262 10.18 9.35 2.00
C ASN A 262 9.97 10.61 2.86
N LEU A 263 10.13 11.79 2.27
CA LEU A 263 9.94 13.07 2.97
C LEU A 263 8.52 13.22 3.52
N LEU A 264 7.52 12.72 2.80
CA LEU A 264 6.13 12.73 3.24
C LEU A 264 5.95 11.96 4.55
N SER A 265 6.67 10.85 4.75
CA SER A 265 6.62 10.09 6.00
C SER A 265 7.13 10.92 7.19
N SER A 266 8.19 11.70 6.99
CA SER A 266 8.69 12.65 7.99
C SER A 266 7.68 13.78 8.23
N ALA A 267 7.10 14.35 7.17
CA ALA A 267 6.07 15.38 7.28
C ALA A 267 4.84 14.88 8.05
N VAL A 268 4.37 13.66 7.76
CA VAL A 268 3.24 13.00 8.43
C VAL A 268 3.49 12.87 9.94
N ARG A 269 4.69 12.45 10.35
CA ARG A 269 5.06 12.33 11.77
C ARG A 269 5.00 13.68 12.48
N ILE A 270 5.56 14.72 11.87
CA ILE A 270 5.56 16.08 12.44
C ILE A 270 4.12 16.62 12.55
N VAL A 271 3.37 16.55 11.45
CA VAL A 271 1.99 17.05 11.34
C VAL A 271 1.08 16.41 12.38
N LEU A 272 1.17 15.10 12.56
CA LEU A 272 0.32 14.39 13.51
C LEU A 272 0.75 14.59 14.95
N ALA A 273 2.05 14.63 15.24
CA ALA A 273 2.53 14.93 16.58
C ALA A 273 2.08 16.34 17.03
N VAL A 274 2.15 17.33 16.13
CA VAL A 274 1.60 18.67 16.38
C VAL A 274 0.08 18.61 16.57
N ALA A 275 -0.65 17.91 15.69
CA ALA A 275 -2.10 17.79 15.80
C ALA A 275 -2.55 17.12 17.09
N GLU A 276 -1.95 16.00 17.47
CA GLU A 276 -2.21 15.31 18.73
C GLU A 276 -2.02 16.25 19.91
N ARG A 277 -0.93 17.01 19.91
CA ARG A 277 -0.62 17.90 21.02
C ARG A 277 -1.57 19.09 21.11
N CYS A 278 -1.95 19.68 19.97
CA CYS A 278 -2.98 20.72 19.93
C CYS A 278 -4.32 20.20 20.45
N ILE A 279 -4.73 18.99 20.04
CA ILE A 279 -5.98 18.38 20.52
C ILE A 279 -5.95 18.10 22.03
N VAL A 280 -4.83 17.59 22.56
CA VAL A 280 -4.64 17.39 24.01
C VAL A 280 -4.72 18.72 24.77
N ASN A 281 -4.15 19.78 24.21
CA ASN A 281 -4.19 21.13 24.79
C ASN A 281 -5.49 21.89 24.49
N ARG A 282 -6.47 21.28 23.81
CA ARG A 282 -7.73 21.90 23.36
C ARG A 282 -7.57 23.08 22.40
N ASP A 283 -6.40 23.20 21.78
CA ASP A 283 -6.09 24.18 20.74
C ASP A 283 -6.69 23.72 19.40
N PRO A 284 -7.59 24.50 18.75
CA PRO A 284 -8.18 24.14 17.47
C PRO A 284 -7.10 24.03 16.40
N ILE A 285 -7.09 22.92 15.67
CA ILE A 285 -6.10 22.68 14.61
C ILE A 285 -6.74 22.43 13.25
N GLY A 286 -6.26 23.14 12.23
CA GLY A 286 -6.63 22.97 10.83
C GLY A 286 -5.49 22.40 10.00
N MET A 287 -5.81 21.93 8.79
CA MET A 287 -4.82 21.42 7.84
C MET A 287 -5.19 21.79 6.41
N CYS A 288 -4.23 22.22 5.61
CA CYS A 288 -4.32 22.40 4.18
C CYS A 288 -3.30 21.47 3.52
N LEU A 289 -3.78 20.39 2.90
CA LEU A 289 -2.95 19.54 2.04
C LEU A 289 -2.91 20.17 0.66
N PHE A 290 -1.74 20.37 0.08
CA PHE A 290 -1.61 20.92 -1.28
C PHE A 290 -0.59 20.12 -2.09
N ASP A 291 -0.83 20.05 -3.40
CA ASP A 291 0.01 19.34 -4.37
C ASP A 291 0.05 20.13 -5.69
N GLU A 292 0.57 19.52 -6.75
CA GLU A 292 0.62 20.12 -8.09
C GLU A 292 -0.76 20.36 -8.74
N ARG A 293 -1.81 19.68 -8.26
CA ARG A 293 -3.16 19.66 -8.83
C ARG A 293 -4.13 20.54 -8.06
N GLY A 294 -3.82 20.93 -6.84
CA GLY A 294 -4.68 21.77 -6.02
C GLY A 294 -4.43 21.59 -4.53
N GLY A 295 -5.49 21.71 -3.73
CA GLY A 295 -5.40 21.52 -2.29
C GLY A 295 -6.74 21.31 -1.61
N ARG A 296 -6.69 20.75 -0.41
CA ARG A 296 -7.85 20.41 0.42
C ARG A 296 -7.68 21.05 1.79
N VAL A 297 -8.65 21.87 2.17
CA VAL A 297 -8.64 22.63 3.42
C VAL A 297 -9.58 22.00 4.44
N TYR A 298 -9.05 21.69 5.61
CA TYR A 298 -9.74 21.26 6.81
C TYR A 298 -9.67 22.41 7.82
N ARG A 299 -10.82 23.00 8.15
CA ARG A 299 -10.89 24.15 9.07
C ARG A 299 -10.42 23.76 10.49
N PRO A 300 -9.89 24.72 11.26
CA PRO A 300 -9.53 24.47 12.65
C PRO A 300 -10.70 23.96 13.49
N ALA A 301 -10.53 22.78 14.08
CA ALA A 301 -11.49 22.17 14.99
C ALA A 301 -10.76 21.37 16.08
N SER A 302 -11.51 20.94 17.09
CA SER A 302 -10.98 20.24 18.27
C SER A 302 -11.61 18.84 18.41
N GLY A 303 -11.01 18.00 19.27
CA GLY A 303 -11.48 16.65 19.58
C GLY A 303 -10.88 15.53 18.72
N ASP A 304 -10.93 14.31 19.25
CA ASP A 304 -10.30 13.12 18.66
C ASP A 304 -10.88 12.75 17.29
N ARG A 305 -12.17 12.98 17.05
CA ARG A 305 -12.79 12.75 15.73
C ARG A 305 -12.13 13.61 14.64
N HIS A 306 -11.74 14.83 14.99
CA HIS A 306 -11.05 15.71 14.06
C HIS A 306 -9.63 15.22 13.79
N LEU A 307 -8.89 14.79 14.82
CA LEU A 307 -7.58 14.17 14.67
C LEU A 307 -7.61 12.97 13.70
N TYR A 308 -8.58 12.06 13.86
CA TYR A 308 -8.75 10.93 12.93
C TYR A 308 -9.11 11.37 11.51
N THR A 309 -9.83 12.49 11.36
CA THR A 309 -10.15 13.07 10.06
C THR A 309 -8.87 13.59 9.37
N LEU A 310 -8.00 14.28 10.10
CA LEU A 310 -6.71 14.76 9.60
C LEU A 310 -5.76 13.59 9.27
N ALA A 311 -5.66 12.59 10.16
CA ALA A 311 -4.86 11.39 9.93
C ALA A 311 -5.34 10.59 8.70
N GLY A 312 -6.65 10.43 8.54
CA GLY A 312 -7.21 9.79 7.34
C GLY A 312 -6.98 10.60 6.07
N ALA A 313 -7.02 11.93 6.15
CA ALA A 313 -6.75 12.80 5.01
C ALA A 313 -5.30 12.66 4.51
N ILE A 314 -4.33 12.73 5.42
CA ILE A 314 -2.91 12.62 5.04
C ILE A 314 -2.55 11.19 4.61
N ALA A 315 -3.16 10.16 5.20
CA ALA A 315 -3.00 8.76 4.78
C ALA A 315 -3.46 8.51 3.34
N ARG A 316 -4.63 9.06 2.96
CA ARG A 316 -5.14 8.97 1.59
C ARG A 316 -4.20 9.62 0.59
N THR A 317 -3.59 10.74 0.96
CA THR A 317 -2.63 11.45 0.13
C THR A 317 -1.31 10.70 0.00
N ALA A 318 -0.83 10.09 1.09
CA ALA A 318 0.34 9.20 1.04
C ALA A 318 0.14 7.98 0.14
N ALA A 319 -1.12 7.58 -0.08
CA ALA A 319 -1.47 6.46 -0.94
C ALA A 319 -1.67 6.85 -2.41
N GLN A 320 -1.49 8.11 -2.79
CA GLN A 320 -1.56 8.52 -4.20
C GLN A 320 -0.27 8.10 -4.92
N PRO A 321 -0.38 7.43 -6.08
CA PRO A 321 0.80 7.06 -6.84
C PRO A 321 1.50 8.32 -7.35
N VAL A 322 2.82 8.38 -7.17
CA VAL A 322 3.65 9.40 -7.79
C VAL A 322 3.52 9.29 -9.30
N GLN A 323 3.41 10.40 -10.02
CA GLN A 323 3.32 10.32 -11.47
C GLN A 323 4.54 9.60 -12.04
N PRO A 324 4.33 8.71 -13.02
CA PRO A 324 5.41 8.01 -13.66
C PRO A 324 6.26 9.03 -14.44
N SER A 325 7.52 9.19 -14.02
CA SER A 325 8.54 9.82 -14.86
C SER A 325 8.63 9.08 -16.19
N GLN A 326 8.90 9.73 -17.32
CA GLN A 326 9.18 9.04 -18.58
C GLN A 326 10.41 8.14 -18.41
N CYS A 327 10.19 6.86 -18.09
CA CYS A 327 11.22 5.85 -17.94
C CYS A 327 10.95 4.81 -19.02
N PRO A 328 11.90 4.53 -19.91
CA PRO A 328 11.66 3.59 -21.00
C PRO A 328 11.34 2.20 -20.46
N PRO A 329 10.42 1.46 -21.11
CA PRO A 329 9.94 0.17 -20.61
C PRO A 329 11.08 -0.84 -20.42
N ASP A 330 12.12 -0.79 -21.26
CA ASP A 330 13.26 -1.71 -21.20
C ASP A 330 14.00 -1.69 -19.85
N ARG A 331 14.01 -0.56 -19.14
CA ARG A 331 14.61 -0.44 -17.80
C ARG A 331 13.71 -0.96 -16.69
N LEU A 332 12.41 -1.06 -16.95
CA LEU A 332 11.39 -1.45 -15.98
C LEU A 332 11.02 -2.93 -16.11
N ILE A 333 11.04 -3.49 -17.33
CA ILE A 333 10.60 -4.86 -17.60
C ILE A 333 11.34 -5.87 -16.72
N LEU A 334 12.67 -5.80 -16.64
CA LEU A 334 13.44 -6.75 -15.84
C LEU A 334 13.17 -6.66 -14.33
N PRO A 335 13.35 -5.50 -13.66
CA PRO A 335 13.08 -5.41 -12.22
C PRO A 335 11.60 -5.71 -11.90
N ALA A 336 10.66 -5.26 -12.74
CA ALA A 336 9.24 -5.55 -12.53
C ALA A 336 8.94 -7.04 -12.72
N HIS A 337 9.53 -7.69 -13.72
CA HIS A 337 9.29 -9.12 -14.00
C HIS A 337 9.88 -10.02 -12.92
N GLU A 338 11.13 -9.77 -12.53
CA GLU A 338 11.78 -10.58 -11.49
C GLU A 338 11.03 -10.42 -10.16
N PHE A 339 10.70 -9.19 -9.77
CA PHE A 339 9.92 -8.97 -8.56
C PHE A 339 8.50 -9.54 -8.68
N ALA A 340 7.83 -9.39 -9.82
CA ALA A 340 6.51 -9.97 -10.03
C ALA A 340 6.53 -11.50 -9.96
N ARG A 341 7.62 -12.15 -10.40
CA ARG A 341 7.76 -13.60 -10.26
C ARG A 341 7.92 -14.01 -8.80
N ASP A 342 8.61 -13.21 -8.00
CA ASP A 342 8.82 -13.49 -6.57
C ASP A 342 7.57 -13.18 -5.73
N VAL A 343 6.85 -12.10 -6.07
CA VAL A 343 5.72 -11.58 -5.30
C VAL A 343 4.35 -11.98 -5.85
N TYR A 344 4.28 -12.41 -7.09
CA TYR A 344 3.06 -12.93 -7.71
C TYR A 344 3.32 -14.18 -8.55
N PRO A 345 4.02 -15.20 -8.02
CA PRO A 345 4.24 -16.43 -8.78
C PRO A 345 2.92 -17.02 -9.26
N GLU A 346 1.82 -16.88 -8.51
CA GLU A 346 0.50 -17.40 -8.83
C GLU A 346 -0.17 -16.69 -10.02
N LEU A 347 0.10 -15.40 -10.22
CA LEU A 347 -0.45 -14.64 -11.36
C LEU A 347 0.48 -14.70 -12.57
N MET A 348 1.77 -14.97 -12.35
CA MET A 348 2.80 -15.04 -13.38
C MET A 348 2.97 -16.47 -13.95
N ASP A 349 2.72 -17.49 -13.14
CA ASP A 349 2.81 -18.89 -13.52
C ASP A 349 1.51 -19.37 -14.17
N GLN A 350 1.61 -19.78 -15.43
CA GLN A 350 0.49 -20.38 -16.17
C GLN A 350 0.04 -21.73 -15.62
N SER A 351 0.77 -22.32 -14.67
CA SER A 351 0.36 -23.52 -13.94
C SER A 351 -0.74 -23.23 -12.91
N VAL A 352 -0.78 -22.02 -12.37
CA VAL A 352 -1.78 -21.56 -11.39
C VAL A 352 -2.97 -20.96 -12.14
N ASN A 353 -4.19 -21.25 -11.66
CA ASN A 353 -5.42 -20.93 -12.39
C ASN A 353 -5.51 -21.53 -13.80
N ARG A 354 -4.66 -22.51 -14.14
CA ARG A 354 -4.81 -23.24 -15.39
C ARG A 354 -6.17 -23.91 -15.38
N PRO A 355 -7.11 -23.49 -16.25
CA PRO A 355 -8.36 -24.21 -16.35
C PRO A 355 -8.08 -25.63 -16.83
N ALA A 356 -8.99 -26.55 -16.53
CA ALA A 356 -8.96 -27.88 -17.13
C ALA A 356 -8.78 -27.72 -18.66
N PRO A 357 -7.77 -28.37 -19.28
CA PRO A 357 -7.38 -28.12 -20.67
C PRO A 357 -8.52 -28.33 -21.68
N TRP A 358 -9.58 -29.02 -21.27
CA TRP A 358 -10.76 -29.36 -22.05
C TRP A 358 -12.07 -28.72 -21.52
N PHE A 359 -12.06 -27.78 -20.56
CA PHE A 359 -13.30 -27.18 -20.03
C PHE A 359 -13.38 -25.64 -20.20
N SER A 360 -12.30 -24.87 -19.97
CA SER A 360 -12.32 -23.42 -20.29
C SER A 360 -12.28 -23.09 -21.77
N ARG A 361 -12.15 -24.12 -22.61
CA ARG A 361 -12.26 -24.06 -24.06
C ARG A 361 -13.44 -24.88 -24.57
N LEU A 362 -14.51 -25.02 -23.78
CA LEU A 362 -15.85 -25.35 -24.30
C LEU A 362 -16.42 -24.16 -25.10
N PRO A 363 -15.78 -23.77 -26.21
CA PRO A 363 -16.47 -23.66 -27.49
C PRO A 363 -16.30 -24.94 -28.32
N PHE A 364 -16.36 -26.14 -27.74
CA PHE A 364 -16.14 -27.40 -28.51
C PHE A 364 -17.27 -27.74 -29.50
N LEU A 365 -18.33 -26.93 -29.59
CA LEU A 365 -19.25 -26.96 -30.73
C LEU A 365 -18.90 -25.93 -31.83
N THR A 366 -17.86 -25.10 -31.67
CA THR A 366 -17.55 -24.03 -32.64
C THR A 366 -16.09 -23.97 -33.13
N SER A 367 -15.18 -24.84 -32.68
CA SER A 367 -13.78 -24.85 -33.15
C SER A 367 -13.30 -26.20 -33.69
N LEU A 368 -12.75 -26.18 -34.92
CA LEU A 368 -12.11 -27.30 -35.65
C LEU A 368 -11.07 -28.11 -34.83
N ARG A 369 -10.52 -27.54 -33.75
CA ARG A 369 -9.55 -28.21 -32.86
C ARG A 369 -10.17 -29.18 -31.84
N GLY A 370 -11.45 -28.99 -31.50
CA GLY A 370 -12.20 -29.92 -30.65
C GLY A 370 -12.64 -31.16 -31.41
N LEU A 371 -13.04 -30.97 -32.67
CA LEU A 371 -13.43 -32.04 -33.59
C LEU A 371 -12.27 -33.03 -33.81
N THR A 372 -11.04 -32.54 -33.96
CA THR A 372 -9.87 -33.40 -34.15
C THR A 372 -9.51 -34.21 -32.91
N LEU A 373 -9.64 -33.67 -31.69
CA LEU A 373 -9.37 -34.43 -30.46
C LEU A 373 -10.44 -35.50 -30.21
N LEU A 374 -11.72 -35.16 -30.45
CA LEU A 374 -12.83 -36.10 -30.38
C LEU A 374 -12.67 -37.23 -31.42
N VAL A 375 -12.27 -36.89 -32.65
CA VAL A 375 -11.95 -37.87 -33.70
C VAL A 375 -10.77 -38.75 -33.32
N VAL A 376 -9.73 -38.24 -32.67
CA VAL A 376 -8.59 -39.05 -32.19
C VAL A 376 -8.98 -39.99 -31.06
N VAL A 377 -9.81 -39.52 -30.11
CA VAL A 377 -10.30 -40.37 -29.00
C VAL A 377 -11.27 -41.43 -29.51
N LEU A 378 -12.22 -41.05 -30.38
CA LEU A 378 -13.12 -42.00 -31.06
C LEU A 378 -12.34 -42.98 -31.93
N ALA A 379 -11.32 -42.53 -32.67
CA ALA A 379 -10.45 -43.41 -33.45
C ALA A 379 -9.61 -44.34 -32.57
N GLY A 380 -9.22 -43.90 -31.37
CA GLY A 380 -8.58 -44.74 -30.36
C GLY A 380 -9.52 -45.81 -29.82
N LEU A 381 -10.77 -45.44 -29.49
CA LEU A 381 -11.81 -46.37 -29.02
C LEU A 381 -12.23 -47.35 -30.12
N VAL A 382 -12.33 -46.89 -31.37
CA VAL A 382 -12.60 -47.72 -32.56
C VAL A 382 -11.42 -48.65 -32.84
N SER A 383 -10.16 -48.21 -32.70
CA SER A 383 -8.99 -49.08 -32.78
C SER A 383 -9.01 -50.17 -31.70
N ILE A 384 -9.37 -49.84 -30.46
CA ILE A 384 -9.51 -50.81 -29.37
C ILE A 384 -10.63 -51.83 -29.69
N TYR A 385 -11.78 -51.35 -30.17
CA TYR A 385 -12.88 -52.21 -30.61
C TYR A 385 -12.47 -53.14 -31.77
N LEU A 386 -11.75 -52.63 -32.77
CA LEU A 386 -11.23 -53.41 -33.91
C LEU A 386 -10.19 -54.45 -33.45
N VAL A 387 -9.33 -54.11 -32.48
CA VAL A 387 -8.35 -55.03 -31.90
C VAL A 387 -9.04 -56.19 -31.17
N ILE A 388 -10.15 -55.92 -30.48
CA ILE A 388 -10.92 -56.91 -29.71
C ILE A 388 -11.79 -57.80 -30.61
N ASN A 389 -12.48 -57.24 -31.63
CA ASN A 389 -13.52 -57.96 -32.37
C ASN A 389 -13.12 -58.53 -33.74
N LEU A 390 -12.01 -58.11 -34.37
CA LEU A 390 -11.62 -58.65 -35.67
C LEU A 390 -10.69 -59.87 -35.56
N ASN A 391 -11.02 -60.94 -36.27
CA ASN A 391 -10.25 -62.19 -36.30
C ASN A 391 -9.09 -62.11 -37.33
N VAL A 392 -8.20 -61.12 -37.16
CA VAL A 392 -7.06 -60.85 -38.06
C VAL A 392 -5.74 -60.90 -37.29
N SER A 393 -4.65 -61.25 -37.98
CA SER A 393 -3.28 -61.30 -37.44
C SER A 393 -2.91 -60.04 -36.64
N PHE A 394 -2.31 -60.25 -35.46
CA PHE A 394 -1.89 -59.20 -34.52
C PHE A 394 -1.02 -58.11 -35.16
N LEU A 395 -0.19 -58.46 -36.16
CA LEU A 395 0.66 -57.48 -36.87
C LEU A 395 -0.16 -56.46 -37.66
N ILE A 396 -1.25 -56.88 -38.29
CA ILE A 396 -2.12 -56.02 -39.09
C ILE A 396 -2.88 -55.05 -38.18
N LYS A 397 -3.29 -55.54 -36.99
CA LYS A 397 -3.92 -54.73 -35.95
C LYS A 397 -2.97 -53.63 -35.42
N ALA A 398 -1.71 -53.96 -35.20
CA ALA A 398 -0.70 -53.01 -34.72
C ALA A 398 -0.36 -51.94 -35.78
N ALA A 399 -0.24 -52.33 -37.05
CA ALA A 399 0.07 -51.43 -38.16
C ALA A 399 -1.06 -50.40 -38.42
N ALA A 400 -2.32 -50.83 -38.37
CA ALA A 400 -3.48 -49.95 -38.55
C ALA A 400 -3.59 -48.91 -37.42
N CYS A 401 -3.35 -49.33 -36.18
CA CYS A 401 -3.36 -48.42 -35.03
C CYS A 401 -2.23 -47.38 -35.11
N PHE A 402 -1.03 -47.79 -35.56
CA PHE A 402 0.11 -46.88 -35.74
C PHE A 402 -0.15 -45.84 -36.84
N LEU A 403 -0.75 -46.24 -37.96
CA LEU A 403 -1.04 -45.35 -39.08
C LEU A 403 -2.03 -44.24 -38.72
N VAL A 404 -3.06 -44.56 -37.93
CA VAL A 404 -4.09 -43.61 -37.45
C VAL A 404 -3.50 -42.61 -36.45
N ILE A 405 -2.59 -43.06 -35.58
CA ILE A 405 -1.90 -42.20 -34.62
C ILE A 405 -0.89 -41.28 -35.33
N ALA A 406 -0.13 -41.80 -36.29
CA ALA A 406 0.87 -41.06 -37.05
C ALA A 406 0.26 -39.96 -37.94
N THR A 407 -0.84 -40.27 -38.62
CA THR A 407 -1.57 -39.30 -39.47
C THR A 407 -2.20 -38.18 -38.63
N SER A 408 -2.77 -38.51 -37.46
CA SER A 408 -3.29 -37.51 -36.51
C SER A 408 -2.19 -36.59 -35.95
N PHE A 409 -0.98 -37.12 -35.74
CA PHE A 409 0.16 -36.34 -35.24
C PHE A 409 0.75 -35.36 -36.27
N LEU A 410 0.79 -35.74 -37.56
CA LEU A 410 1.28 -34.87 -38.63
C LEU A 410 0.34 -33.67 -38.89
N ILE A 411 -0.98 -33.88 -38.82
CA ILE A 411 -1.98 -32.81 -38.94
C ILE A 411 -1.86 -31.81 -37.77
N PHE A 412 -1.57 -32.31 -36.57
CA PHE A 412 -1.32 -31.48 -35.38
C PHE A 412 -0.07 -30.60 -35.53
N ARG A 413 1.02 -31.14 -36.10
CA ARG A 413 2.28 -30.41 -36.32
C ARG A 413 2.16 -29.32 -37.40
N GLY A 414 1.43 -29.57 -38.49
CA GLY A 414 1.20 -28.59 -39.56
C GLY A 414 0.38 -27.37 -39.13
N PHE A 415 -0.57 -27.55 -38.20
CA PHE A 415 -1.46 -26.48 -37.72
C PHE A 415 -0.82 -25.56 -36.67
N MET A 416 0.24 -26.03 -35.99
CA MET A 416 0.97 -25.26 -34.97
C MET A 416 1.92 -24.20 -35.57
N HIS A 417 2.20 -24.25 -36.87
CA HIS A 417 3.24 -23.43 -37.49
C HIS A 417 2.79 -22.07 -38.04
N ARG A 418 1.53 -21.66 -37.86
CA ARG A 418 1.04 -20.33 -38.26
C ARG A 418 0.76 -19.42 -37.07
N ARG A 419 1.73 -18.55 -36.75
CA ARG A 419 1.54 -17.10 -36.51
C ARG A 419 2.85 -16.48 -36.00
N ARG A 420 3.34 -15.45 -36.68
CA ARG A 420 3.52 -14.07 -36.15
C ARG A 420 4.31 -13.20 -37.15
N ARG A 421 3.74 -12.04 -37.51
CA ARG A 421 4.45 -10.86 -38.00
C ARG A 421 3.95 -9.63 -37.23
N ALA A 422 4.82 -8.61 -37.24
CA ALA A 422 4.65 -7.20 -36.90
C ALA A 422 5.00 -6.71 -35.48
N GLY A 423 5.59 -5.50 -35.48
CA GLY A 423 5.82 -4.60 -34.35
C GLY A 423 7.27 -4.55 -33.83
N TYR A 424 7.85 -3.35 -33.78
CA TYR A 424 9.25 -2.97 -33.47
C TYR A 424 10.01 -3.73 -32.34
N ARG A 425 11.35 -3.66 -32.43
CA ARG A 425 12.37 -4.41 -31.68
C ARG A 425 12.44 -4.07 -30.18
N THR A 426 11.61 -4.70 -29.35
CA THR A 426 12.11 -5.20 -28.06
C THR A 426 12.97 -6.45 -28.35
N PRO A 427 14.11 -6.66 -27.68
CA PRO A 427 14.82 -7.94 -27.77
C PRO A 427 13.81 -9.07 -27.58
N TRP A 428 13.80 -10.08 -28.44
CA TRP A 428 12.80 -11.17 -28.38
C TRP A 428 12.67 -11.78 -26.98
N ARG A 429 13.78 -11.77 -26.22
CA ARG A 429 13.87 -12.20 -24.81
C ARG A 429 12.97 -11.40 -23.84
N LEU A 430 12.74 -10.10 -24.07
CA LEU A 430 11.93 -9.23 -23.20
C LEU A 430 10.43 -9.25 -23.55
N ARG A 431 10.06 -9.65 -24.77
CA ARG A 431 8.66 -9.62 -25.24
C ARG A 431 7.75 -10.55 -24.44
N THR A 432 8.25 -11.75 -24.09
CA THR A 432 7.51 -12.70 -23.23
C THR A 432 7.30 -12.14 -21.82
N LYS A 433 8.34 -11.51 -21.25
CA LYS A 433 8.27 -10.87 -19.93
C LYS A 433 7.29 -9.70 -19.92
N ARG A 434 7.35 -8.84 -20.93
CA ARG A 434 6.40 -7.72 -21.11
C ARG A 434 4.97 -8.22 -21.20
N LYS A 435 4.70 -9.29 -21.96
CA LYS A 435 3.37 -9.89 -22.07
C LYS A 435 2.84 -10.40 -20.73
N GLN A 436 3.66 -11.10 -19.96
CA GLN A 436 3.28 -11.58 -18.62
C GLN A 436 2.99 -10.42 -17.66
N LEU A 437 3.82 -9.37 -17.70
CA LEU A 437 3.60 -8.15 -16.94
C LEU A 437 2.33 -7.41 -17.39
N ALA A 438 2.07 -7.33 -18.70
CA ALA A 438 0.86 -6.71 -19.24
C ALA A 438 -0.41 -7.46 -18.78
N SER A 439 -0.38 -8.81 -18.75
CA SER A 439 -1.49 -9.57 -18.17
C SER A 439 -1.66 -9.31 -16.67
N LEU A 440 -0.57 -9.26 -15.92
CA LEU A 440 -0.62 -8.96 -14.48
C LEU A 440 -1.20 -7.57 -14.23
N PHE A 441 -0.69 -6.54 -14.93
CA PHE A 441 -1.13 -5.17 -14.77
C PHE A 441 -2.57 -4.97 -15.24
N ALA A 442 -2.99 -5.60 -16.34
CA ALA A 442 -4.37 -5.51 -16.82
C ALA A 442 -5.37 -6.07 -15.81
N VAL A 443 -5.05 -7.21 -15.17
CA VAL A 443 -5.88 -7.78 -14.08
C VAL A 443 -5.87 -6.85 -12.87
N ARG A 444 -4.69 -6.40 -12.45
CA ARG A 444 -4.52 -5.59 -11.23
C ARG A 444 -5.18 -4.21 -11.32
N GLU A 445 -5.14 -3.59 -12.49
CA GLU A 445 -5.73 -2.27 -12.76
C GLU A 445 -7.18 -2.35 -13.29
N GLY A 446 -7.71 -3.56 -13.51
CA GLY A 446 -9.08 -3.73 -14.00
C GLY A 446 -9.31 -3.24 -15.44
N LEU A 447 -8.28 -3.29 -16.29
CA LEU A 447 -8.29 -2.72 -17.65
C LEU A 447 -9.16 -3.50 -18.66
N GLY A 448 -9.97 -4.46 -18.22
CA GLY A 448 -10.83 -5.27 -19.06
C GLY A 448 -10.07 -6.06 -20.14
N PRO A 449 -10.77 -6.63 -21.13
CA PRO A 449 -10.15 -7.47 -22.18
C PRO A 449 -9.22 -6.71 -23.14
N GLY A 450 -9.37 -5.38 -23.25
CA GLY A 450 -8.51 -4.50 -24.07
C GLY A 450 -7.23 -4.02 -23.39
N GLY A 451 -7.09 -4.25 -22.08
CA GLY A 451 -5.93 -3.77 -21.31
C GLY A 451 -4.60 -4.41 -21.70
N ILE A 452 -4.60 -5.69 -22.06
CA ILE A 452 -3.37 -6.40 -22.44
C ILE A 452 -2.82 -5.86 -23.78
N PRO A 453 -3.62 -5.75 -24.86
CA PRO A 453 -3.17 -5.09 -26.09
C PRO A 453 -2.65 -3.66 -25.85
N LEU A 454 -3.38 -2.86 -25.05
CA LEU A 454 -2.97 -1.49 -24.72
C LEU A 454 -1.57 -1.45 -24.10
N LEU A 455 -1.30 -2.27 -23.09
CA LEU A 455 0.01 -2.31 -22.42
C LEU A 455 1.12 -2.97 -23.26
N GLU A 456 0.77 -3.85 -24.21
CA GLU A 456 1.74 -4.40 -25.17
C GLU A 456 2.14 -3.38 -26.23
N GLU A 457 1.23 -2.50 -26.65
CA GLU A 457 1.44 -1.53 -27.75
C GLU A 457 1.89 -0.15 -27.27
N ASP A 458 1.33 0.35 -26.18
CA ASP A 458 1.63 1.67 -25.60
C ASP A 458 2.75 1.56 -24.56
N ASN A 459 3.89 2.17 -24.87
CA ASN A 459 5.06 2.19 -23.99
C ASN A 459 4.86 3.09 -22.78
N ASP A 460 4.12 4.18 -22.90
CA ASP A 460 3.90 5.12 -21.81
C ASP A 460 2.90 4.52 -20.81
N ALA A 461 1.82 3.91 -21.31
CA ALA A 461 0.89 3.16 -20.47
C ALA A 461 1.58 2.00 -19.74
N PHE A 462 2.42 1.22 -20.43
CA PHE A 462 3.19 0.16 -19.79
C PHE A 462 4.17 0.69 -18.75
N SER A 463 4.90 1.76 -19.07
CA SER A 463 5.89 2.34 -18.17
C SER A 463 5.22 2.96 -16.94
N ALA A 464 4.03 3.54 -17.09
CA ALA A 464 3.20 4.02 -16.00
C ALA A 464 2.79 2.87 -15.07
N ALA A 465 2.22 1.80 -15.62
CA ALA A 465 1.79 0.62 -14.87
C ALA A 465 2.98 -0.07 -14.16
N ALA A 466 4.10 -0.25 -14.87
CA ALA A 466 5.30 -0.87 -14.31
C ALA A 466 5.94 -0.04 -13.19
N GLN A 467 5.99 1.30 -13.34
CA GLN A 467 6.48 2.17 -12.28
C GLN A 467 5.56 2.18 -11.07
N ARG A 468 4.25 2.23 -11.29
CA ARG A 468 3.26 2.15 -10.21
C ARG A 468 3.43 0.85 -9.43
N PHE A 469 3.52 -0.27 -10.15
CA PHE A 469 3.82 -1.58 -9.58
C PHE A 469 5.09 -1.55 -8.74
N LEU A 470 6.23 -1.17 -9.33
CA LEU A 470 7.51 -1.13 -8.61
C LEU A 470 7.48 -0.21 -7.38
N ASN A 471 6.82 0.95 -7.46
CA ASN A 471 6.69 1.91 -6.36
C ASN A 471 5.86 1.36 -5.21
N GLU A 472 4.68 0.81 -5.50
CA GLU A 472 3.81 0.19 -4.49
C GLU A 472 4.54 -0.95 -3.74
N HIS A 473 5.40 -1.65 -4.47
CA HIS A 473 6.16 -2.78 -3.97
C HIS A 473 7.53 -2.46 -3.38
N ARG A 474 7.89 -1.17 -3.29
CA ARG A 474 9.18 -0.71 -2.77
C ARG A 474 10.39 -1.31 -3.49
N VAL A 475 10.21 -1.73 -4.75
CA VAL A 475 11.28 -2.33 -5.54
C VAL A 475 12.16 -1.20 -6.01
N PRO A 476 13.45 -1.16 -5.60
CA PRO A 476 14.33 -0.13 -6.08
C PRO A 476 14.52 -0.32 -7.59
N TYR A 477 14.06 0.66 -8.36
CA TYR A 477 14.40 0.77 -9.76
C TYR A 477 15.09 2.10 -9.99
N ARG A 478 15.97 2.15 -11.00
CA ARG A 478 16.71 3.36 -11.32
C ARG A 478 15.77 4.37 -11.97
N ARG A 479 15.09 5.15 -11.13
CA ARG A 479 14.29 6.29 -11.56
C ARG A 479 15.24 7.42 -11.93
N PRO A 480 15.12 8.01 -13.14
CA PRO A 480 15.83 9.26 -13.39
C PRO A 480 15.20 10.33 -12.49
N TYR A 481 15.95 10.81 -11.51
CA TYR A 481 15.58 12.02 -10.76
C TYR A 481 15.75 13.28 -11.61
N TYR A 482 16.64 13.19 -12.60
CA TYR A 482 17.01 14.28 -13.47
C TYR A 482 16.81 13.88 -14.92
N GLY A 483 16.32 14.83 -15.71
CA GLY A 483 16.27 14.68 -17.17
C GLY A 483 17.68 14.72 -17.76
N THR A 484 17.76 14.52 -19.07
CA THR A 484 19.01 14.62 -19.84
C THR A 484 19.73 15.97 -19.69
N HIS A 485 19.00 17.02 -19.28
CA HIS A 485 19.49 18.39 -19.09
C HIS A 485 19.75 18.75 -17.62
N GLY A 486 19.82 17.77 -16.70
CA GLY A 486 20.10 18.02 -15.28
C GLY A 486 18.96 18.66 -14.47
N LYS A 487 17.81 18.95 -15.09
CA LYS A 487 16.59 19.44 -14.40
C LYS A 487 15.95 18.32 -13.57
N TYR A 488 15.52 18.64 -12.36
CA TYR A 488 14.81 17.71 -11.48
C TYR A 488 13.42 17.38 -12.05
N LEU A 489 13.17 16.11 -12.37
CA LEU A 489 11.98 15.65 -13.10
C LEU A 489 10.71 15.67 -12.27
N PHE A 490 10.85 15.66 -10.94
CA PHE A 490 9.73 15.68 -10.03
C PHE A 490 9.45 17.07 -9.50
N SER A 491 10.10 18.11 -10.06
CA SER A 491 9.82 19.49 -9.67
C SER A 491 8.40 19.89 -10.07
N SER A 492 7.62 20.31 -9.08
CA SER A 492 6.31 20.90 -9.24
C SER A 492 6.34 22.38 -8.84
N PRO A 493 6.74 23.29 -9.75
CA PRO A 493 6.73 24.72 -9.45
C PRO A 493 5.31 25.24 -9.13
N SER A 494 4.27 24.62 -9.71
CA SER A 494 2.87 24.96 -9.48
C SER A 494 2.44 24.85 -8.01
N LYS A 495 3.13 24.06 -7.19
CA LYS A 495 2.79 23.89 -5.77
C LYS A 495 2.93 25.20 -4.98
N LEU A 496 3.88 26.07 -5.34
CA LEU A 496 4.07 27.34 -4.63
C LEU A 496 2.92 28.31 -4.88
N GLU A 497 2.35 28.28 -6.08
CA GLU A 497 1.16 29.07 -6.42
C GLU A 497 -0.05 28.62 -5.60
N TRP A 498 -0.20 27.30 -5.42
CA TRP A 498 -1.22 26.75 -4.52
C TRP A 498 -0.97 27.12 -3.05
N LEU A 499 0.26 26.98 -2.56
CA LEU A 499 0.64 27.38 -1.21
C LEU A 499 0.31 28.86 -0.96
N ARG A 500 0.71 29.76 -1.87
CA ARG A 500 0.39 31.19 -1.83
C ARG A 500 -1.13 31.42 -1.75
N LYS A 501 -1.89 30.81 -2.66
CA LYS A 501 -3.35 30.96 -2.73
C LYS A 501 -4.03 30.50 -1.44
N TYR A 502 -3.64 29.33 -0.91
CA TYR A 502 -4.24 28.80 0.31
C TYR A 502 -3.81 29.57 1.56
N LEU A 503 -2.56 30.05 1.61
CA LEU A 503 -2.08 30.88 2.71
C LEU A 503 -2.85 32.21 2.76
N LEU A 504 -2.97 32.92 1.64
CA LEU A 504 -3.75 34.16 1.59
C LEU A 504 -5.22 33.94 1.95
N ARG A 505 -5.82 32.84 1.49
CA ARG A 505 -7.19 32.48 1.86
C ARG A 505 -7.34 32.19 3.35
N ALA A 506 -6.37 31.50 3.95
CA ALA A 506 -6.37 31.25 5.38
C ALA A 506 -6.21 32.54 6.18
N VAL A 507 -5.26 33.41 5.81
CA VAL A 507 -5.05 34.73 6.42
C VAL A 507 -6.31 35.59 6.33
N ALA A 508 -7.05 35.53 5.22
CA ALA A 508 -8.30 36.27 5.07
C ALA A 508 -9.41 35.79 6.02
N MET A 509 -9.43 34.49 6.32
CA MET A 509 -10.46 33.85 7.16
C MET A 509 -10.03 33.64 8.63
N ALA A 510 -8.77 33.90 8.96
CA ALA A 510 -8.19 33.65 10.27
C ALA A 510 -8.64 34.68 11.30
N HIS A 511 -8.64 34.25 12.56
CA HIS A 511 -8.77 35.13 13.72
C HIS A 511 -7.44 35.83 14.00
N ASP A 512 -7.43 36.84 14.87
CA ASP A 512 -6.16 37.48 15.24
C ASP A 512 -5.22 36.50 15.95
N ASN A 513 -3.92 36.64 15.70
CA ASN A 513 -2.85 35.87 16.35
C ASN A 513 -2.89 34.33 16.14
N GLU A 514 -3.38 33.83 15.00
CA GLU A 514 -3.21 32.41 14.63
C GLU A 514 -1.75 32.03 14.30
N LEU A 515 -1.44 30.74 14.46
CA LEU A 515 -0.18 30.13 14.05
C LEU A 515 -0.33 29.38 12.71
N PHE A 516 0.45 29.76 11.71
CA PHE A 516 0.59 29.06 10.44
C PHE A 516 1.88 28.26 10.39
N VAL A 517 1.76 26.94 10.28
CA VAL A 517 2.90 26.01 10.17
C VAL A 517 2.97 25.53 8.74
N ILE A 518 4.03 25.85 8.02
CA ILE A 518 4.23 25.45 6.62
C ILE A 518 5.24 24.32 6.57
N VAL A 519 4.82 23.13 6.15
CA VAL A 519 5.66 21.93 6.00
C VAL A 519 5.90 21.71 4.50
N VAL A 520 7.12 21.92 4.01
CA VAL A 520 7.42 21.94 2.57
C VAL A 520 8.81 21.38 2.24
N ASP A 521 8.94 20.69 1.09
CA ASP A 521 10.22 20.16 0.60
C ASP A 521 11.19 21.23 0.09
N LEU A 522 12.48 21.07 0.45
CA LEU A 522 13.61 21.91 0.05
C LEU A 522 14.14 21.61 -1.36
N LEU A 523 13.96 20.42 -1.93
CA LEU A 523 14.51 20.16 -3.28
C LEU A 523 13.72 20.83 -4.39
N GLU A 524 12.47 21.16 -4.12
CA GLU A 524 11.55 21.74 -5.08
C GLU A 524 11.51 23.27 -5.05
N LEU A 525 12.46 23.96 -4.38
CA LEU A 525 12.50 25.42 -4.40
C LEU A 525 12.73 25.91 -5.85
N PRO A 526 11.75 26.55 -6.52
CA PRO A 526 12.00 27.23 -7.78
C PRO A 526 12.77 28.53 -7.52
N ALA A 527 13.28 29.14 -8.58
CA ALA A 527 13.98 30.42 -8.49
C ALA A 527 13.10 31.59 -7.98
N ASP A 528 11.76 31.47 -7.97
CA ASP A 528 10.85 32.56 -7.60
C ASP A 528 9.93 32.21 -6.41
N TRP A 529 10.44 32.45 -5.20
CA TRP A 529 9.67 32.40 -3.95
C TRP A 529 8.93 33.70 -3.62
N LYS A 530 9.15 34.77 -4.40
CA LYS A 530 8.63 36.11 -4.08
C LYS A 530 7.12 36.11 -3.81
N PRO A 531 6.27 35.39 -4.57
CA PRO A 531 4.82 35.39 -4.33
C PRO A 531 4.44 34.78 -2.97
N VAL A 532 5.14 33.72 -2.53
CA VAL A 532 4.90 33.09 -1.22
C VAL A 532 5.40 33.99 -0.10
N ILE A 533 6.57 34.61 -0.28
CA ILE A 533 7.13 35.57 0.68
C ILE A 533 6.20 36.77 0.88
N GLN A 534 5.58 37.29 -0.19
CA GLN A 534 4.56 38.33 -0.08
C GLN A 534 3.35 37.86 0.75
N ALA A 535 2.86 36.64 0.54
CA ALA A 535 1.78 36.09 1.34
C ALA A 535 2.17 35.93 2.83
N ILE A 536 3.41 35.54 3.12
CA ILE A 536 3.94 35.48 4.48
C ILE A 536 3.99 36.88 5.11
N LYS A 537 4.44 37.90 4.38
CA LYS A 537 4.44 39.30 4.86
C LYS A 537 3.03 39.77 5.22
N VAL A 538 2.03 39.44 4.41
CA VAL A 538 0.61 39.74 4.69
C VAL A 538 0.13 39.02 5.96
N ALA A 539 0.55 37.78 6.18
CA ALA A 539 0.22 37.06 7.42
C ALA A 539 0.83 37.75 8.65
N LEU A 540 2.12 38.10 8.58
CA LEU A 540 2.84 38.78 9.66
C LEU A 540 2.29 40.17 9.95
N SER A 541 1.86 40.92 8.92
CA SER A 541 1.26 42.26 9.10
C SER A 541 -0.09 42.22 9.81
N ARG A 542 -0.78 41.06 9.80
CA ARG A 542 -2.01 40.81 10.57
C ARG A 542 -1.73 40.17 11.94
N HIS A 543 -0.49 40.26 12.43
CA HIS A 543 -0.03 39.70 13.71
C HIS A 543 -0.11 38.16 13.82
N HIS A 544 -0.35 37.45 12.72
CA HIS A 544 -0.22 36.00 12.71
C HIS A 544 1.25 35.59 12.82
N GLN A 545 1.51 34.41 13.37
CA GLN A 545 2.85 33.85 13.41
C GLN A 545 3.01 32.78 12.34
N VAL A 546 4.15 32.80 11.66
CA VAL A 546 4.49 31.80 10.65
C VAL A 546 5.72 31.04 11.11
N ILE A 547 5.71 29.72 10.93
CA ILE A 547 6.87 28.85 11.08
C ILE A 547 6.96 27.96 9.85
N LEU A 548 8.17 27.80 9.31
CA LEU A 548 8.41 26.95 8.16
C LEU A 548 9.26 25.75 8.60
N ILE A 549 8.78 24.56 8.26
CA ILE A 549 9.38 23.28 8.58
C ILE A 549 9.72 22.59 7.27
N CYS A 550 10.97 22.19 7.14
CA CYS A 550 11.44 21.43 6.00
C CYS A 550 11.74 20.00 6.44
N PRO A 551 10.95 19.01 5.97
CA PRO A 551 11.25 17.61 6.21
C PRO A 551 12.64 17.29 5.67
N TRP A 552 13.46 16.62 6.49
CA TRP A 552 14.81 16.23 6.08
C TRP A 552 14.85 14.73 5.71
N PRO A 553 15.53 14.33 4.61
CA PRO A 553 15.64 12.93 4.23
C PRO A 553 16.31 12.08 5.31
N VAL A 554 15.76 10.88 5.51
CA VAL A 554 16.32 9.92 6.48
C VAL A 554 17.71 9.47 6.03
N GLY A 555 18.72 9.69 6.87
CA GLY A 555 20.09 9.28 6.62
C GLY A 555 20.93 10.31 5.86
N LEU A 556 20.49 11.55 5.69
CA LEU A 556 21.41 12.65 5.34
C LEU A 556 21.74 13.44 6.62
N PRO A 557 23.02 13.78 6.89
CA PRO A 557 23.36 14.64 8.02
C PRO A 557 22.77 16.04 7.79
N ALA A 558 22.16 16.61 8.82
CA ALA A 558 21.64 17.98 8.77
C ALA A 558 22.80 18.99 8.64
N PRO A 559 22.55 20.26 8.23
CA PRO A 559 23.57 21.30 8.14
C PRO A 559 24.25 21.61 9.48
N ASP A 560 23.57 21.36 10.60
CA ASP A 560 24.02 21.65 11.96
C ASP A 560 24.57 20.40 12.69
N GLU A 561 24.64 19.25 12.00
CA GLU A 561 25.27 18.02 12.51
C GLU A 561 26.69 17.90 11.92
N ASP A 562 27.71 17.81 12.78
CA ASP A 562 29.11 17.65 12.37
C ASP A 562 29.30 16.43 11.45
N GLU A 563 30.15 16.55 10.42
CA GLU A 563 30.48 15.48 9.47
C GLU A 563 31.14 14.24 10.11
N GLU A 564 31.39 14.26 11.43
CA GLU A 564 32.27 13.35 12.17
C GLU A 564 31.79 11.89 12.29
N ILE A 565 30.57 11.55 11.86
CA ILE A 565 30.09 10.15 11.77
C ILE A 565 30.42 9.52 10.40
N MET A 566 31.53 9.94 9.78
CA MET A 566 32.21 9.18 8.73
C MET A 566 33.68 9.04 9.13
N PRO A 567 34.15 7.83 9.54
CA PRO A 567 35.52 7.68 10.03
C PRO A 567 36.53 8.19 8.99
N ALA A 568 37.44 9.06 9.46
CA ALA A 568 38.44 9.78 8.68
C ALA A 568 39.37 8.89 7.83
N HIS A 569 39.38 7.56 8.08
CA HIS A 569 40.06 6.59 7.22
C HIS A 569 39.45 6.45 5.81
N ALA A 570 38.22 6.91 5.58
CA ALA A 570 37.58 6.87 4.25
C ALA A 570 37.94 8.07 3.35
N ALA A 571 38.60 9.12 3.87
CA ALA A 571 38.93 10.33 3.11
C ALA A 571 40.25 10.20 2.32
N ARG A 572 41.22 9.42 2.82
CA ARG A 572 42.52 9.17 2.15
C ARG A 572 42.45 8.17 1.01
N THR A 573 41.28 7.55 0.79
CA THR A 573 41.02 6.58 -0.27
C THR A 573 40.21 7.18 -1.42
N ALA A 574 40.21 8.51 -1.59
CA ALA A 574 39.39 9.21 -2.58
C ALA A 574 39.61 8.76 -4.04
N ASP A 575 40.81 8.30 -4.41
CA ASP A 575 41.12 7.82 -5.77
C ASP A 575 40.73 6.37 -6.05
N ARG A 576 40.49 5.54 -5.02
CA ARG A 576 40.04 4.13 -5.21
C ARG A 576 38.52 3.97 -5.25
N TYR A 577 37.75 4.99 -4.88
CA TYR A 577 36.30 4.88 -4.59
C TYR A 577 35.37 5.54 -5.62
N ALA A 578 35.87 5.88 -6.81
CA ALA A 578 35.06 6.36 -7.94
C ALA A 578 34.05 5.32 -8.49
N GLN A 579 33.90 4.14 -7.86
CA GLN A 579 33.13 3.00 -8.35
C GLN A 579 31.77 2.77 -7.64
N ASP A 580 31.40 3.55 -6.60
CA ASP A 580 30.10 3.41 -5.92
C ASP A 580 29.10 4.52 -6.31
N PRO A 581 28.15 4.25 -7.24
CA PRO A 581 27.18 5.24 -7.70
C PRO A 581 26.19 5.69 -6.61
N VAL A 582 25.97 4.90 -5.55
CA VAL A 582 25.03 5.25 -4.46
C VAL A 582 25.60 6.39 -3.61
N ARG A 583 26.90 6.32 -3.31
CA ARG A 583 27.60 7.33 -2.49
C ARG A 583 27.75 8.67 -3.23
N ALA A 584 27.96 8.63 -4.54
CA ALA A 584 27.99 9.82 -5.39
C ALA A 584 26.63 10.55 -5.43
N ILE A 585 25.53 9.81 -5.59
CA ILE A 585 24.16 10.37 -5.56
C ILE A 585 23.88 11.00 -4.19
N ARG A 586 24.21 10.32 -3.09
CA ARG A 586 24.01 10.83 -1.73
C ARG A 586 24.77 12.14 -1.47
N ARG A 587 25.99 12.28 -1.97
CA ARG A 587 26.76 13.55 -1.90
C ARG A 587 26.09 14.66 -2.73
N LEU A 588 25.64 14.36 -3.94
CA LEU A 588 24.96 15.34 -4.79
C LEU A 588 23.65 15.83 -4.17
N ASP A 589 22.86 14.92 -3.59
CA ASP A 589 21.61 15.27 -2.89
C ASP A 589 21.92 16.13 -1.65
N MET A 590 22.93 15.77 -0.85
CA MET A 590 23.34 16.55 0.31
C MET A 590 23.71 18.00 -0.04
N VAL A 591 24.55 18.19 -1.07
CA VAL A 591 24.96 19.53 -1.53
C VAL A 591 23.75 20.35 -1.97
N ARG A 592 22.80 19.74 -2.67
CA ARG A 592 21.57 20.41 -3.13
C ARG A 592 20.67 20.80 -1.97
N TYR A 593 20.41 19.89 -1.02
CA TYR A 593 19.61 20.18 0.17
C TYR A 593 20.23 21.32 1.00
N ARG A 594 21.56 21.30 1.21
CA ARG A 594 22.27 22.37 1.95
C ARG A 594 22.17 23.71 1.23
N ARG A 595 22.34 23.73 -0.10
CA ARG A 595 22.19 24.94 -0.91
C ARG A 595 20.78 25.51 -0.82
N ALA A 596 19.77 24.67 -1.06
CA ALA A 596 18.36 25.05 -0.96
C ALA A 596 18.00 25.59 0.44
N HIS A 597 18.51 24.95 1.49
CA HIS A 597 18.34 25.42 2.87
C HIS A 597 18.97 26.81 3.08
N ALA A 598 20.19 27.04 2.60
CA ALA A 598 20.87 28.33 2.72
C ALA A 598 20.09 29.45 2.00
N GLU A 599 19.67 29.20 0.76
CA GLU A 599 18.86 30.15 -0.04
C GLU A 599 17.53 30.49 0.67
N LEU A 600 16.83 29.49 1.21
CA LEU A 600 15.57 29.71 1.93
C LEU A 600 15.78 30.45 3.26
N ARG A 601 16.87 30.15 3.98
CA ARG A 601 17.23 30.85 5.23
C ARG A 601 17.52 32.32 4.99
N GLU A 602 18.22 32.65 3.90
CA GLU A 602 18.51 34.03 3.49
C GLU A 602 17.22 34.81 3.20
N LEU A 603 16.23 34.17 2.56
CA LEU A 603 14.94 34.79 2.27
C LEU A 603 14.05 35.00 3.52
N LEU A 604 14.12 34.10 4.51
CA LEU A 604 13.24 34.11 5.68
C LEU A 604 13.81 34.90 6.87
N SER A 605 15.13 34.98 7.00
CA SER A 605 15.81 35.66 8.12
C SER A 605 15.35 37.12 8.30
N PRO A 606 15.26 37.96 7.24
CA PRO A 606 14.79 39.34 7.36
C PRO A 606 13.33 39.48 7.83
N LEU A 607 12.53 38.42 7.72
CA LEU A 607 11.12 38.40 8.12
C LEU A 607 10.94 37.89 9.56
N GLY A 608 12.01 37.42 10.22
CA GLY A 608 11.93 36.80 11.53
C GLY A 608 11.15 35.47 11.53
N VAL A 609 11.01 34.81 10.38
CA VAL A 609 10.31 33.53 10.26
C VAL A 609 11.29 32.38 10.53
N PRO A 610 11.05 31.55 11.56
CA PRO A 610 11.92 30.43 11.87
C PRO A 610 11.82 29.35 10.79
N LEU A 611 12.98 28.90 10.32
CA LEU A 611 13.17 27.74 9.45
C LEU A 611 13.68 26.57 10.28
N VAL A 612 12.89 25.51 10.39
CA VAL A 612 13.22 24.33 11.20
C VAL A 612 13.43 23.12 10.30
N LEU A 613 14.54 22.44 10.47
CA LEU A 613 14.83 21.16 9.82
C LEU A 613 14.44 20.00 10.73
N GLY A 614 14.07 18.85 10.17
CA GLY A 614 14.20 17.61 10.91
C GLY A 614 13.19 16.50 10.63
N SER A 615 13.39 15.41 11.38
CA SER A 615 12.72 14.12 11.25
C SER A 615 11.60 13.88 12.29
N GLY A 616 11.28 14.88 13.13
CA GLY A 616 10.16 14.81 14.06
C GLY A 616 10.26 15.73 15.27
N SER A 617 11.08 15.36 16.27
CA SER A 617 11.04 15.92 17.63
C SER A 617 11.37 17.42 17.72
N GLN A 618 12.43 17.87 17.04
CA GLN A 618 12.84 19.28 17.03
C GLN A 618 11.76 20.18 16.41
N ALA A 619 11.20 19.76 15.27
CA ALA A 619 10.13 20.47 14.58
C ALA A 619 8.86 20.59 15.43
N VAL A 620 8.46 19.50 16.10
CA VAL A 620 7.32 19.50 17.03
C VAL A 620 7.60 20.43 18.21
N GLY A 621 8.77 20.34 18.84
CA GLY A 621 9.15 21.21 19.96
C GLY A 621 9.12 22.69 19.61
N ALA A 622 9.61 23.06 18.41
CA ALA A 622 9.61 24.45 17.95
C ALA A 622 8.19 25.01 17.75
N VAL A 623 7.27 24.21 17.19
CA VAL A 623 5.86 24.59 17.03
C VAL A 623 5.19 24.78 18.39
N LEU A 624 5.39 23.83 19.32
CA LEU A 624 4.79 23.91 20.66
C LEU A 624 5.32 25.10 21.46
N ALA A 625 6.61 25.39 21.38
CA ALA A 625 7.20 26.57 22.00
C ALA A 625 6.64 27.88 21.40
N ARG A 626 6.21 27.87 20.14
CA ARG A 626 5.57 29.03 19.49
C ARG A 626 4.11 29.20 19.95
N ILE A 627 3.37 28.10 20.06
CA ILE A 627 2.01 28.08 20.63
C ILE A 627 2.03 28.65 22.06
N GLU A 628 2.97 28.21 22.89
CA GLU A 628 3.05 28.69 24.28
C GLU A 628 3.41 30.18 24.37
N ARG A 629 4.28 30.67 23.48
CA ARG A 629 4.57 32.11 23.38
C ARG A 629 3.35 32.92 22.98
N LEU A 630 2.57 32.47 22.00
CA LEU A 630 1.31 33.11 21.60
C LEU A 630 0.32 33.19 22.75
N ARG A 631 0.17 32.09 23.48
CA ARG A 631 -0.67 32.02 24.67
C ARG A 631 -0.22 33.03 25.73
N SER A 632 1.08 33.16 25.97
CA SER A 632 1.61 34.13 26.93
C SER A 632 1.45 35.59 26.50
N ALA A 633 1.52 35.87 25.19
CA ALA A 633 1.41 37.22 24.64
C ALA A 633 -0.04 37.75 24.60
N GLN A 634 -1.03 36.86 24.59
CA GLN A 634 -2.45 37.22 24.65
C GLN A 634 -2.92 37.64 26.05
N ILE A 635 -2.03 37.63 27.05
CA ILE A 635 -2.27 38.10 28.41
C ILE A 635 -1.67 39.51 28.52
N PRO A 636 -2.48 40.59 28.49
CA PRO A 636 -1.96 41.94 28.57
C PRO A 636 -1.38 42.21 29.94
N SER A 637 -0.14 42.70 29.98
CA SER A 637 0.45 43.34 31.15
C SER A 637 -0.24 44.68 31.37
N HIS A 638 -1.34 44.70 32.12
CA HIS A 638 -1.82 45.96 32.69
C HIS A 638 -0.84 46.35 33.80
N HIS A 639 -0.03 47.38 33.52
CA HIS A 639 0.74 48.11 34.53
C HIS A 639 -0.15 49.15 35.20
#